data_AF-A0A316VMS3-F1
#
_entry.id   AF-A0A316VMS3-F1
#
_cell.length_a   1.000
_cell.length_b   1.000
_cell.length_c   1.000
_cell.angle_alpha   90.00
_cell.angle_beta   90.00
_cell.angle_gamma   90.00
#
_symmetry.space_group_name_H-M   'P 1'
#
loop_
_entity.id
_entity.type
_entity.pdbx_description
1 polymer ?
#
loop_
_entity_poly.entity_id
_entity_poly.type
_entity_poly.pdbx_seq_one_letter_code
_entity_poly.pdbx_strand_id
1 'polypeptide(L)'
;MLTMRSSFSFITAGLLSILMFRPLPALAAVRGLAWGVNDAWAPTIADKPLITWAYHWQLGPIETLPDKVEYIPMNWGPKYVSEWAERVVEMNCSLPKYILAYNEPDVVSQSNMTPLEAALDYIAELEPYRQMGVQVSSPQIAWNYTWLDAFLTELRSRGSDVDFIAVHYYGSYNSLDYAQSYISQAWSKYKLPIWVTEIGTTNASKGTNAQVRQFMIDFIKWLDLKAYVKRVAWTGCYALNNPPDNYISKYTSMFFPDGQLRRIGKEYASISAKPAKHRKRSVIQLISDGHGPASMTFARSLKQAKDGKPWDTELQLDKYNLGTIRTRSTDSYVTDSAASATAYSCGVKSKNAYIGVDDAKVACGTVLEAAKQKNYNTALVTTSRVTHATPASYAAHIDDRDLENEIAAQELGETVLGRQVDLIWGGGLRHFTPNSTSGSSRTDSRDLVAEAQKAGWDVVLNKTQFDKYQGGKAVKLPSLGLFTKSHMAYEIDRNATMEPSLTEMAIAALTALKQADKPFFIMIEGARIDHAAHNNDPIGHFYDIVEYNNMFEAVVKWIDENESGSPNEPEYIVISTSDHECGGLTLAEQRVEDEVAAYVWYPDVLFGAKHSTEFLSAQFLSWAMNKSDSDQFNYMRDTIIKDNLAVADVQDDEVQRAVDLSKESDSGLSLTIWLASIMNWRAHLGWSTTGHSGVDVLLYAYIKSKKGNLILDQFKGNHENTWIGQWTAKYLNLDLESVTRKLNNGSDVLPGASSANKTTYTGEYHSGTKRVLPNRPSQKRDVGYSHLENTQLFSDYAKRAGEVHERSHSFAARSRIEHRSEL
;
A
#
# COMPACT_ATOMS: atom_id res chain seq x y z
N MET A 1 88.96 -27.95 -8.79
CA MET A 1 87.56 -27.64 -9.18
C MET A 1 86.68 -28.59 -8.41
N LEU A 2 86.17 -28.12 -7.27
CA LEU A 2 85.64 -28.92 -6.17
C LEU A 2 84.26 -28.38 -5.77
N THR A 3 83.28 -29.28 -5.72
CA THR A 3 82.28 -29.49 -4.64
C THR A 3 81.34 -28.36 -4.16
N MET A 4 80.06 -28.75 -4.05
CA MET A 4 79.23 -28.75 -2.82
C MET A 4 78.38 -27.53 -2.40
N ARG A 5 77.24 -27.92 -1.77
CA ARG A 5 76.44 -27.30 -0.70
C ARG A 5 75.34 -26.32 -1.14
N SER A 6 74.06 -26.70 -1.06
CA SER A 6 73.18 -26.84 0.12
C SER A 6 72.92 -25.51 0.85
N SER A 7 71.65 -25.13 1.00
CA SER A 7 70.98 -25.05 2.31
C SER A 7 69.61 -24.36 2.24
N PHE A 8 68.67 -24.97 2.96
CA PHE A 8 67.37 -24.46 3.39
C PHE A 8 67.44 -23.05 4.01
N SER A 9 66.36 -22.28 3.89
CA SER A 9 65.93 -21.38 4.98
C SER A 9 64.42 -21.23 5.04
N PHE A 10 63.93 -21.53 6.24
CA PHE A 10 62.60 -21.31 6.78
C PHE A 10 62.18 -19.85 6.66
N ILE A 11 60.90 -19.60 6.32
CA ILE A 11 60.20 -18.40 6.75
C ILE A 11 58.98 -18.84 7.54
N THR A 12 59.15 -18.88 8.86
CA THR A 12 58.09 -18.85 9.86
C THR A 12 58.26 -17.57 10.65
N ALA A 13 57.27 -16.66 10.58
CA ALA A 13 56.73 -15.92 11.73
C ALA A 13 55.86 -14.74 11.25
N GLY A 14 54.69 -14.58 11.87
CA GLY A 14 54.06 -13.27 12.02
C GLY A 14 52.65 -13.09 11.47
N LEU A 15 51.70 -13.94 11.85
CA LEU A 15 50.28 -13.52 11.87
C LEU A 15 50.14 -12.39 12.91
N LEU A 16 50.09 -11.13 12.46
CA LEU A 16 49.52 -10.04 13.24
C LEU A 16 48.01 -10.02 12.95
N SER A 17 47.25 -10.61 13.85
CA SER A 17 45.80 -10.43 13.94
C SER A 17 45.50 -8.96 14.23
N ILE A 18 45.26 -8.18 13.18
CA ILE A 18 44.59 -6.88 13.28
C ILE A 18 43.14 -7.18 13.65
N LEU A 19 42.81 -7.05 14.94
CA LEU A 19 41.43 -6.87 15.40
C LEU A 19 40.93 -5.55 14.80
N MET A 20 40.40 -5.60 13.59
CA MET A 20 39.59 -4.51 13.05
C MET A 20 38.34 -4.41 13.91
N PHE A 21 38.27 -3.40 14.78
CA PHE A 21 37.02 -2.91 15.31
C PHE A 21 36.14 -2.54 14.12
N ARG A 22 35.16 -3.41 13.79
CA ARG A 22 34.14 -3.07 12.80
C ARG A 22 33.38 -1.86 13.35
N PRO A 23 33.29 -0.74 12.61
CA PRO A 23 32.44 0.36 13.03
C PRO A 23 31.01 -0.16 13.18
N LEU A 24 30.35 0.21 14.27
CA LEU A 24 28.95 -0.10 14.49
C LEU A 24 28.13 0.47 13.31
N PRO A 25 27.08 -0.24 12.83
CA PRO A 25 26.23 0.29 11.78
C PRO A 25 25.64 1.63 12.22
N ALA A 26 25.60 2.61 11.31
CA ALA A 26 25.23 4.01 11.54
C ALA A 26 23.82 4.27 12.16
N LEU A 27 23.06 3.20 12.45
CA LEU A 27 21.73 3.26 13.04
C LEU A 27 21.68 2.86 14.53
N ALA A 28 22.66 2.09 15.04
CA ALA A 28 22.59 1.59 16.42
C ALA A 28 23.05 2.63 17.46
N ALA A 29 22.26 2.83 18.51
CA ALA A 29 22.65 3.66 19.64
C ALA A 29 23.78 3.00 20.44
N VAL A 30 24.72 3.78 20.98
CA VAL A 30 25.82 3.21 21.78
C VAL A 30 25.41 3.01 23.24
N ARG A 31 25.89 1.92 23.88
CA ARG A 31 25.44 1.54 25.22
C ARG A 31 26.26 2.18 26.33
N GLY A 32 25.54 2.64 27.33
CA GLY A 32 26.05 3.26 28.55
C GLY A 32 25.90 2.39 29.78
N LEU A 33 26.55 2.79 30.86
CA LEU A 33 26.36 2.23 32.20
C LEU A 33 26.01 3.37 33.16
N ALA A 34 24.83 3.32 33.77
CA ALA A 34 24.42 4.19 34.88
C ALA A 34 24.88 3.52 36.18
N TRP A 35 26.12 3.78 36.60
CA TRP A 35 26.84 2.92 37.54
C TRP A 35 26.56 3.25 39.01
N GLY A 36 26.22 2.23 39.81
CA GLY A 36 25.88 2.38 41.23
C GLY A 36 26.23 1.16 42.07
N VAL A 37 27.31 0.48 41.73
CA VAL A 37 27.73 -0.77 42.37
C VAL A 37 29.25 -0.80 42.56
N ASN A 38 29.77 -1.82 43.23
CA ASN A 38 31.22 -1.97 43.45
C ASN A 38 32.00 -1.88 42.13
N ASP A 39 32.90 -0.90 42.05
CA ASP A 39 33.71 -0.61 40.87
C ASP A 39 34.56 -1.79 40.42
N ALA A 40 34.97 -2.68 41.33
CA ALA A 40 35.68 -3.91 40.96
C ALA A 40 34.88 -4.81 39.98
N TRP A 41 33.57 -4.59 39.83
CA TRP A 41 32.71 -5.34 38.91
C TRP A 41 32.64 -4.74 37.50
N ALA A 42 33.17 -3.53 37.28
CA ALA A 42 33.13 -2.85 35.97
C ALA A 42 33.65 -3.71 34.82
N PRO A 43 34.80 -4.42 34.94
CA PRO A 43 35.32 -5.26 33.85
C PRO A 43 34.34 -6.35 33.38
N THR A 44 33.46 -6.85 34.26
CA THR A 44 32.54 -7.95 33.93
C THR A 44 31.53 -7.61 32.83
N ILE A 45 31.22 -6.31 32.64
CA ILE A 45 30.29 -5.80 31.62
C ILE A 45 30.94 -4.80 30.67
N ALA A 46 31.87 -3.96 31.15
CA ALA A 46 32.49 -2.90 30.36
C ALA A 46 33.38 -3.44 29.23
N ASP A 47 33.93 -4.66 29.35
CA ASP A 47 34.72 -5.29 28.29
C ASP A 47 33.89 -5.69 27.06
N LYS A 48 32.56 -5.65 27.12
CA LYS A 48 31.70 -6.00 25.98
C LYS A 48 31.73 -4.92 24.88
N PRO A 49 31.61 -5.29 23.60
CA PRO A 49 31.88 -4.39 22.47
C PRO A 49 30.86 -3.25 22.28
N LEU A 50 29.64 -3.39 22.82
CA LEU A 50 28.60 -2.35 22.69
C LEU A 50 28.67 -1.29 23.79
N ILE A 51 29.34 -1.59 24.91
CA ILE A 51 29.53 -0.65 26.01
C ILE A 51 30.67 0.31 25.64
N THR A 52 30.36 1.60 25.63
CA THR A 52 31.28 2.64 25.16
C THR A 52 31.29 3.89 26.03
N TRP A 53 30.35 4.00 26.97
CA TRP A 53 30.33 5.10 27.92
C TRP A 53 29.75 4.68 29.26
N ALA A 54 30.00 5.47 30.29
CA ALA A 54 29.44 5.28 31.61
C ALA A 54 29.36 6.64 32.33
N TYR A 55 28.42 6.76 33.25
CA TYR A 55 28.45 7.78 34.29
C TYR A 55 28.18 7.10 35.62
N HIS A 56 28.45 7.80 36.71
CA HIS A 56 28.43 7.22 38.03
C HIS A 56 27.41 7.94 38.92
N TRP A 57 26.65 7.17 39.71
CA TRP A 57 25.73 7.70 40.70
C TRP A 57 26.45 8.28 41.91
N GLN A 58 27.65 7.78 42.22
CA GLN A 58 28.52 8.47 43.17
C GLN A 58 29.30 9.54 42.40
N LEU A 59 29.61 10.63 43.08
CA LEU A 59 30.13 11.83 42.45
C LEU A 59 31.63 11.66 42.17
N GLY A 60 32.01 10.84 41.19
CA GLY A 60 33.41 10.54 40.85
C GLY A 60 33.59 9.53 39.70
N PRO A 61 34.81 9.40 39.13
CA PRO A 61 35.13 8.45 38.07
C PRO A 61 35.23 7.00 38.57
N ILE A 62 35.06 6.04 37.66
CA ILE A 62 35.17 4.60 37.93
C ILE A 62 36.57 4.14 37.50
N GLU A 63 37.50 3.99 38.44
CA GLU A 63 38.92 3.71 38.15
C GLU A 63 39.17 2.40 37.39
N THR A 64 38.24 1.45 37.50
CA THR A 64 38.33 0.11 36.91
C THR A 64 37.70 0.00 35.52
N LEU A 65 37.22 1.10 34.94
CA LEU A 65 36.70 1.10 33.57
C LEU A 65 37.84 0.90 32.56
N PRO A 66 37.63 0.07 31.52
CA PRO A 66 38.56 0.00 30.40
C PRO A 66 38.61 1.33 29.62
N ASP A 67 39.79 1.71 29.11
CA ASP A 67 40.03 2.97 28.36
C ASP A 67 39.05 3.25 27.20
N LYS A 68 38.44 2.19 26.63
CA LYS A 68 37.45 2.31 25.55
C LYS A 68 36.08 2.83 26.02
N VAL A 69 35.82 2.83 27.33
CA VAL A 69 34.56 3.28 27.92
C VAL A 69 34.75 4.71 28.41
N GLU A 70 34.12 5.65 27.71
CA GLU A 70 34.17 7.06 28.04
C GLU A 70 33.40 7.35 29.34
N TYR A 71 34.10 7.89 30.34
CA TYR A 71 33.45 8.44 31.53
C TYR A 71 32.81 9.79 31.23
N ILE A 72 31.53 9.94 31.58
CA ILE A 72 30.75 11.16 31.39
C ILE A 72 30.50 11.80 32.77
N PRO A 73 31.16 12.92 33.09
CA PRO A 73 30.88 13.65 34.34
C PRO A 73 29.47 14.23 34.32
N MET A 74 28.89 14.35 35.52
CA MET A 74 27.55 14.88 35.71
C MET A 74 27.54 15.95 36.79
N ASN A 75 26.93 17.10 36.50
CA ASN A 75 26.66 18.12 37.51
C ASN A 75 25.28 17.84 38.13
N TRP A 76 25.25 17.46 39.40
CA TRP A 76 24.02 17.18 40.16
C TRP A 76 23.36 18.45 40.75
N GLY A 77 23.94 19.62 40.49
CA GLY A 77 23.43 20.91 40.90
C GLY A 77 23.93 21.35 42.29
N PRO A 78 23.41 22.49 42.81
CA PRO A 78 23.97 23.21 43.95
C PRO A 78 24.09 22.41 45.26
N LYS A 79 23.31 21.34 45.42
CA LYS A 79 23.39 20.44 46.60
C LYS A 79 24.73 19.69 46.68
N TYR A 80 25.42 19.53 45.55
CA TYR A 80 26.62 18.71 45.38
C TYR A 80 27.81 19.53 44.87
N VAL A 81 27.88 20.80 45.27
CA VAL A 81 28.88 21.76 44.78
C VAL A 81 30.31 21.35 45.13
N SER A 82 30.54 20.66 46.26
CA SER A 82 31.89 20.26 46.66
C SER A 82 32.42 19.18 45.73
N GLU A 83 31.57 18.21 45.40
CA GLU A 83 31.91 17.11 44.51
C GLU A 83 31.96 17.57 43.05
N TRP A 84 31.13 18.54 42.66
CA TRP A 84 31.27 19.19 41.36
C TRP A 84 32.61 19.92 41.24
N ALA A 85 33.05 20.64 42.28
CA ALA A 85 34.36 21.31 42.27
C ALA A 85 35.52 20.33 42.10
N GLU A 86 35.44 19.12 42.67
CA GLU A 86 36.42 18.06 42.39
C GLU A 86 36.40 17.63 40.92
N ARG A 87 35.22 17.47 40.31
CA ARG A 87 35.11 17.15 38.87
C ARG A 87 35.65 18.28 38.00
N VAL A 88 35.45 19.53 38.38
CA VAL A 88 36.02 20.69 37.68
C VAL A 88 37.55 20.62 37.68
N VAL A 89 38.17 20.25 38.81
CA VAL A 89 39.63 20.04 38.89
C VAL A 89 40.09 18.92 37.95
N GLU A 90 39.38 17.79 37.90
CA GLU A 90 39.68 16.68 36.99
C GLU A 90 39.54 17.09 35.51
N MET A 91 38.45 17.78 35.16
CA MET A 91 38.16 18.23 33.79
C MET A 91 39.13 19.30 33.30
N ASN A 92 39.72 20.09 34.20
CA ASN A 92 40.78 21.04 33.84
C ASN A 92 42.09 20.34 33.42
N CYS A 93 42.32 19.11 33.88
CA CYS A 93 43.46 18.29 33.44
C CYS A 93 43.17 17.57 32.10
N SER A 94 41.91 17.18 31.87
CA SER A 94 41.47 16.52 30.64
C SER A 94 40.01 16.86 30.32
N LEU A 95 39.80 17.73 29.33
CA LEU A 95 38.47 18.19 28.94
C LEU A 95 37.62 17.01 28.40
N PRO A 96 36.43 16.75 28.96
CA PRO A 96 35.56 15.68 28.45
C PRO A 96 34.89 16.10 27.14
N LYS A 97 34.39 15.12 26.37
CA LYS A 97 33.59 15.43 25.17
C LYS A 97 32.15 15.77 25.50
N TYR A 98 31.64 15.22 26.60
CA TYR A 98 30.26 15.38 27.02
C TYR A 98 30.17 15.61 28.52
N ILE A 99 29.18 16.40 28.94
CA ILE A 99 28.78 16.55 30.35
C ILE A 99 27.27 16.30 30.43
N LEU A 100 26.84 15.55 31.45
CA LEU A 100 25.45 15.44 31.83
C LEU A 100 25.10 16.57 32.81
N ALA A 101 23.97 17.24 32.57
CA ALA A 101 23.40 18.22 33.50
C ALA A 101 22.68 17.50 34.67
N TYR A 102 21.72 18.17 35.32
CA TYR A 102 21.11 17.74 36.57
C TYR A 102 20.27 16.46 36.47
N ASN A 103 20.49 15.55 37.42
CA ASN A 103 19.73 14.31 37.55
C ASN A 103 18.37 14.57 38.21
N GLU A 104 17.30 14.37 37.46
CA GLU A 104 15.90 14.44 37.92
C GLU A 104 15.60 15.71 38.73
N PRO A 105 15.83 16.92 38.18
CA PRO A 105 15.54 18.16 38.90
C PRO A 105 14.04 18.33 39.19
N ASP A 106 13.18 17.59 38.48
CA ASP A 106 11.74 17.48 38.68
C ASP A 106 11.34 16.53 39.84
N VAL A 107 12.30 15.96 40.57
CA VAL A 107 12.07 15.05 41.71
C VAL A 107 12.68 15.60 42.99
N VAL A 108 11.87 15.69 44.05
CA VAL A 108 12.23 16.32 45.34
C VAL A 108 13.43 15.67 46.03
N SER A 109 13.55 14.34 45.95
CA SER A 109 14.65 13.60 46.57
C SER A 109 15.97 13.64 45.79
N GLN A 110 15.98 14.26 44.61
CA GLN A 110 17.12 14.29 43.69
C GLN A 110 17.73 15.71 43.66
N SER A 111 18.13 16.21 42.49
CA SER A 111 18.67 17.57 42.34
C SER A 111 17.68 18.63 42.85
N ASN A 112 16.37 18.42 42.61
CA ASN A 112 15.27 19.26 43.09
C ASN A 112 15.50 20.76 42.86
N MET A 113 15.37 21.18 41.61
CA MET A 113 15.61 22.55 41.19
C MET A 113 14.37 23.07 40.47
N THR A 114 14.07 24.36 40.65
CA THR A 114 13.12 25.02 39.74
C THR A 114 13.77 25.22 38.36
N PRO A 115 12.96 25.37 37.29
CA PRO A 115 13.49 25.64 35.96
C PRO A 115 14.40 26.87 35.89
N LEU A 116 14.07 27.92 36.65
CA LEU A 116 14.87 29.15 36.71
C LEU A 116 16.21 28.93 37.42
N GLU A 117 16.21 28.28 38.60
CA GLU A 117 17.44 27.97 39.32
C GLU A 117 18.38 27.09 38.48
N ALA A 118 17.83 26.08 37.81
CA ALA A 118 18.60 25.22 36.91
C ALA A 118 19.16 25.99 35.72
N ALA A 119 18.41 26.92 35.12
CA ALA A 119 18.93 27.73 34.02
C ALA A 119 20.06 28.66 34.45
N LEU A 120 19.96 29.28 35.63
CA LEU A 120 21.00 30.15 36.17
C LEU A 120 22.27 29.37 36.54
N ASP A 121 22.12 28.22 37.19
CA ASP A 121 23.24 27.34 37.52
C ASP A 121 23.90 26.79 36.24
N TYR A 122 23.12 26.46 35.20
CA TYR A 122 23.66 25.94 33.94
C TYR A 122 24.56 26.97 33.26
N ILE A 123 24.15 28.24 33.26
CA ILE A 123 24.94 29.34 32.71
C ILE A 123 26.23 29.54 33.51
N ALA A 124 26.18 29.39 34.84
CA ALA A 124 27.35 29.56 35.69
C ALA A 124 28.35 28.40 35.55
N GLU A 125 27.85 27.16 35.55
CA GLU A 125 28.67 25.96 35.75
C GLU A 125 28.91 25.14 34.48
N LEU A 126 28.02 25.20 33.49
CA LEU A 126 28.03 24.30 32.32
C LEU A 126 28.28 25.02 31.00
N GLU A 127 27.75 26.23 30.83
CA GLU A 127 27.96 27.05 29.62
C GLU A 127 29.45 27.35 29.34
N PRO A 128 30.34 27.59 30.33
CA PRO A 128 31.77 27.75 30.07
C PRO A 128 32.37 26.55 29.32
N TYR A 129 31.94 25.33 29.63
CA TYR A 129 32.40 24.12 28.95
C TYR A 129 31.81 24.00 27.53
N ARG A 130 30.57 24.41 27.33
CA ARG A 130 29.96 24.49 25.98
C ARG A 130 30.73 25.41 25.07
N GLN A 131 31.18 26.55 25.58
CA GLN A 131 32.01 27.50 24.85
C GLN A 131 33.40 26.93 24.51
N MET A 132 33.89 25.96 25.30
CA MET A 132 35.11 25.19 25.00
C MET A 132 34.87 24.01 24.04
N GLY A 133 33.65 23.82 23.54
CA GLY A 133 33.29 22.77 22.59
C GLY A 133 32.84 21.44 23.23
N VAL A 134 32.63 21.41 24.54
CA VAL A 134 32.04 20.25 25.23
C VAL A 134 30.54 20.22 24.97
N GLN A 135 30.00 19.05 24.62
CA GLN A 135 28.55 18.91 24.41
C GLN A 135 27.84 18.65 25.73
N VAL A 136 26.86 19.47 26.07
CA VAL A 136 26.18 19.38 27.37
C VAL A 136 24.70 19.04 27.19
N SER A 137 24.23 18.10 28.01
CA SER A 137 22.84 17.63 27.95
C SER A 137 21.85 18.67 28.47
N SER A 138 20.56 18.48 28.15
CA SER A 138 19.49 18.97 29.02
C SER A 138 19.52 18.29 30.39
N PRO A 139 18.89 18.86 31.42
CA PRO A 139 18.63 18.13 32.66
C PRO A 139 17.85 16.84 32.39
N GLN A 140 18.18 15.76 33.11
CA GLN A 140 17.58 14.44 32.87
C GLN A 140 16.27 14.31 33.63
N ILE A 141 15.15 14.57 32.95
CA ILE A 141 13.80 14.52 33.55
C ILE A 141 13.25 13.09 33.63
N ALA A 142 12.41 12.84 34.64
CA ALA A 142 11.82 11.52 34.91
C ALA A 142 10.37 11.35 34.42
N TRP A 143 9.56 12.42 34.44
CA TRP A 143 8.10 12.28 34.28
C TRP A 143 7.57 12.73 32.92
N ASN A 144 7.56 14.04 32.70
CA ASN A 144 7.00 14.67 31.52
C ASN A 144 7.84 15.89 31.13
N TYR A 145 7.54 16.43 29.96
CA TYR A 145 8.34 17.48 29.35
C TYR A 145 8.08 18.89 29.90
N THR A 146 7.10 19.09 30.77
CA THR A 146 6.66 20.44 31.23
C THR A 146 7.79 21.19 31.95
N TRP A 147 8.51 20.51 32.85
CA TRP A 147 9.63 21.12 33.56
C TRP A 147 10.76 21.48 32.58
N LEU A 148 11.06 20.58 31.64
CA LEU A 148 12.10 20.78 30.64
C LEU A 148 11.76 21.93 29.67
N ASP A 149 10.49 22.07 29.28
CA ASP A 149 10.02 23.20 28.46
C ASP A 149 10.27 24.54 29.15
N ALA A 150 9.93 24.63 30.44
CA ALA A 150 10.16 25.83 31.23
C ALA A 150 11.66 26.12 31.38
N PHE A 151 12.48 25.10 31.60
CA PHE A 151 13.93 25.26 31.71
C PHE A 151 14.55 25.76 30.41
N LEU A 152 14.21 25.14 29.27
CA LEU A 152 14.73 25.56 27.97
C LEU A 152 14.27 26.97 27.61
N THR A 153 13.06 27.36 28.03
CA THR A 153 12.57 28.74 27.86
C THR A 153 13.43 29.73 28.66
N GLU A 154 13.67 29.46 29.94
CA GLU A 154 14.52 30.31 30.78
C GLU A 154 15.96 30.37 30.26
N LEU A 155 16.56 29.22 29.89
CA LEU A 155 17.93 29.14 29.39
C LEU A 155 18.11 29.92 28.08
N ARG A 156 17.21 29.73 27.11
CA ARG A 156 17.27 30.40 25.80
C ARG A 156 17.01 31.88 25.89
N SER A 157 16.13 32.32 26.80
CA SER A 157 15.92 33.75 27.05
C SER A 157 17.18 34.47 27.54
N ARG A 158 18.20 33.73 27.98
CA ARG A 158 19.49 34.22 28.49
C ARG A 158 20.65 33.95 27.53
N GLY A 159 20.37 33.52 26.30
CA GLY A 159 21.37 33.34 25.25
C GLY A 159 22.17 32.04 25.32
N SER A 160 21.73 31.04 26.08
CA SER A 160 22.32 29.69 26.11
C SER A 160 21.32 28.65 25.57
N ASP A 161 21.74 27.39 25.38
CA ASP A 161 20.90 26.27 24.95
C ASP A 161 21.51 24.94 25.43
N VAL A 162 21.00 23.81 24.94
CA VAL A 162 21.55 22.47 25.19
C VAL A 162 21.96 21.80 23.87
N ASP A 163 22.90 20.87 23.91
CA ASP A 163 23.40 20.20 22.69
C ASP A 163 22.63 18.91 22.35
N PHE A 164 22.02 18.30 23.37
CA PHE A 164 21.19 17.11 23.23
C PHE A 164 20.20 16.98 24.38
N ILE A 165 19.11 16.25 24.14
CA ILE A 165 18.08 16.01 25.15
C ILE A 165 18.37 14.70 25.86
N ALA A 166 18.52 14.77 27.18
CA ALA A 166 18.65 13.60 28.04
C ALA A 166 17.36 13.35 28.82
N VAL A 167 16.92 12.10 28.85
CA VAL A 167 15.65 11.68 29.47
C VAL A 167 15.80 10.34 30.20
N HIS A 168 15.04 10.19 31.28
CA HIS A 168 14.84 8.90 31.95
C HIS A 168 13.50 8.29 31.56
N TYR A 169 13.44 6.97 31.52
CA TYR A 169 12.19 6.23 31.41
C TYR A 169 12.09 5.15 32.48
N TYR A 170 11.09 5.31 33.35
CA TYR A 170 10.69 4.33 34.33
C TYR A 170 9.22 3.97 34.17
N GLY A 171 8.95 2.73 33.79
CA GLY A 171 7.58 2.32 33.45
C GLY A 171 7.27 0.86 33.75
N SER A 172 6.14 0.39 33.21
CA SER A 172 5.76 -1.02 33.29
C SER A 172 6.35 -1.84 32.15
N TYR A 173 6.65 -3.12 32.41
CA TYR A 173 7.18 -4.04 31.40
C TYR A 173 6.21 -4.28 30.23
N ASN A 174 4.91 -4.02 30.42
CA ASN A 174 3.86 -4.17 29.41
C ASN A 174 3.50 -2.85 28.71
N SER A 175 4.24 -1.76 28.96
CA SER A 175 3.99 -0.43 28.40
C SER A 175 5.03 -0.06 27.34
N LEU A 176 5.37 -0.99 26.45
CA LEU A 176 6.36 -0.76 25.40
C LEU A 176 5.94 0.38 24.46
N ASP A 177 4.68 0.41 24.03
CA ASP A 177 4.17 1.45 23.12
C ASP A 177 4.24 2.84 23.76
N TYR A 178 3.97 2.95 25.07
CA TYR A 178 4.11 4.20 25.80
C TYR A 178 5.58 4.64 25.88
N ALA A 179 6.50 3.72 26.17
CA ALA A 179 7.94 4.00 26.19
C ALA A 179 8.44 4.51 24.83
N GLN A 180 8.01 3.86 23.74
CA GLN A 180 8.33 4.27 22.37
C GLN A 180 7.74 5.64 22.02
N SER A 181 6.50 5.89 22.43
CA SER A 181 5.82 7.17 22.22
C SER A 181 6.53 8.30 22.98
N TYR A 182 6.87 8.08 24.25
CA TYR A 182 7.61 9.06 25.07
C TYR A 182 8.92 9.47 24.39
N ILE A 183 9.78 8.52 24.00
CA ILE A 183 11.04 8.84 23.32
C ILE A 183 10.83 9.51 21.96
N SER A 184 9.80 9.10 21.19
CA SER A 184 9.49 9.72 19.90
C SER A 184 9.00 11.15 20.05
N GLN A 185 8.22 11.44 21.10
CA GLN A 185 7.74 12.78 21.42
C GLN A 185 8.89 13.73 21.77
N ALA A 186 9.87 13.30 22.58
CA ALA A 186 11.05 14.12 22.88
C ALA A 186 11.75 14.58 21.59
N TRP A 187 12.04 13.66 20.67
CA TRP A 187 12.68 14.03 19.41
C TRP A 187 11.78 14.91 18.55
N SER A 188 10.49 14.55 18.43
CA SER A 188 9.55 15.33 17.61
C SER A 188 9.45 16.78 18.09
N LYS A 189 9.47 16.99 19.41
CA LYS A 189 9.33 18.30 20.05
C LYS A 189 10.59 19.15 19.98
N TYR A 190 11.76 18.58 20.30
CA TYR A 190 12.99 19.37 20.48
C TYR A 190 13.92 19.35 19.27
N LYS A 191 13.77 18.37 18.36
CA LYS A 191 14.59 18.19 17.15
C LYS A 191 16.10 18.12 17.40
N LEU A 192 16.51 17.75 18.60
CA LEU A 192 17.90 17.51 19.00
C LEU A 192 18.19 16.01 19.16
N PRO A 193 19.47 15.58 19.14
CA PRO A 193 19.84 14.21 19.46
C PRO A 193 19.29 13.78 20.82
N ILE A 194 18.84 12.52 20.93
CA ILE A 194 18.26 11.98 22.17
C ILE A 194 19.25 11.04 22.84
N TRP A 195 19.45 11.25 24.14
CA TRP A 195 20.13 10.33 25.05
C TRP A 195 19.11 9.80 26.05
N VAL A 196 18.97 8.48 26.13
CA VAL A 196 18.15 7.85 27.17
C VAL A 196 19.11 7.41 28.26
N THR A 197 19.28 8.23 29.29
CA THR A 197 20.34 8.06 30.30
C THR A 197 19.97 7.02 31.35
N GLU A 198 18.68 6.76 31.56
CA GLU A 198 18.20 5.68 32.43
C GLU A 198 16.95 5.02 31.85
N ILE A 199 16.93 3.68 31.88
CA ILE A 199 15.77 2.85 31.51
C ILE A 199 15.60 1.78 32.57
N GLY A 200 14.41 1.73 33.17
CA GLY A 200 14.05 0.70 34.12
C GLY A 200 12.56 0.38 34.15
N THR A 201 12.24 -0.74 34.80
CA THR A 201 10.86 -1.06 35.18
C THR A 201 10.64 -0.75 36.65
N THR A 202 9.43 -0.32 37.02
CA THR A 202 9.08 0.04 38.41
C THR A 202 8.61 -1.18 39.21
N ASN A 203 8.71 -1.14 40.55
CA ASN A 203 8.12 -2.16 41.42
C ASN A 203 6.60 -2.24 41.27
N ALA A 204 5.93 -1.12 40.98
CA ALA A 204 4.49 -1.07 40.73
C ALA A 204 4.06 -1.92 39.52
N SER A 205 4.96 -2.15 38.55
CA SER A 205 4.70 -3.00 37.38
C SER A 205 4.45 -4.48 37.73
N LYS A 206 4.93 -4.95 38.89
CA LYS A 206 4.90 -6.36 39.31
C LYS A 206 5.45 -7.33 38.25
N GLY A 207 6.36 -6.88 37.40
CA GLY A 207 6.95 -7.70 36.34
C GLY A 207 7.82 -8.83 36.89
N THR A 208 7.70 -10.01 36.29
CA THR A 208 8.62 -11.12 36.55
C THR A 208 9.99 -10.87 35.92
N ASN A 209 11.02 -11.59 36.38
CA ASN A 209 12.36 -11.54 35.80
C ASN A 209 12.38 -11.72 34.26
N ALA A 210 11.56 -12.64 33.73
CA ALA A 210 11.50 -12.90 32.29
C ALA A 210 10.84 -11.74 31.53
N GLN A 211 9.79 -11.14 32.08
CA GLN A 211 9.06 -10.03 31.48
C GLN A 211 9.89 -8.75 31.43
N VAL A 212 10.55 -8.39 32.52
CA VAL A 212 11.45 -7.21 32.57
C VAL A 212 12.60 -7.37 31.58
N ARG A 213 13.19 -8.57 31.51
CA ARG A 213 14.22 -8.90 30.52
C ARG A 213 13.70 -8.77 29.08
N GLN A 214 12.51 -9.27 28.79
CA GLN A 214 11.94 -9.20 27.43
C GLN A 214 11.63 -7.76 27.02
N PHE A 215 11.04 -6.96 27.94
CA PHE A 215 10.85 -5.53 27.74
C PHE A 215 12.15 -4.81 27.40
N MET A 216 13.22 -5.06 28.17
CA MET A 216 14.56 -4.50 27.91
C MET A 216 15.04 -4.86 26.50
N ILE A 217 14.93 -6.13 26.09
CA ILE A 217 15.35 -6.57 24.75
C ILE A 217 14.59 -5.81 23.65
N ASP A 218 13.27 -5.75 23.76
CA ASP A 218 12.41 -5.19 22.72
C ASP A 218 12.57 -3.67 22.63
N PHE A 219 12.67 -3.00 23.77
CA PHE A 219 12.84 -1.55 23.79
C PHE A 219 14.23 -1.12 23.30
N ILE A 220 15.30 -1.79 23.74
CA ILE A 220 16.66 -1.51 23.27
C ILE A 220 16.79 -1.76 21.76
N LYS A 221 16.21 -2.83 21.23
CA LYS A 221 16.18 -3.07 19.77
C LYS A 221 15.43 -2.00 19.01
N TRP A 222 14.33 -1.49 19.57
CA TRP A 222 13.60 -0.39 18.94
C TRP A 222 14.43 0.90 18.94
N LEU A 223 15.12 1.21 20.05
CA LEU A 223 16.01 2.38 20.17
C LEU A 223 17.16 2.32 19.17
N ASP A 224 17.73 1.14 18.92
CA ASP A 224 18.77 0.92 17.88
C ASP A 224 18.30 1.18 16.45
N LEU A 225 17.00 1.31 16.20
CA LEU A 225 16.47 1.62 14.88
C LEU A 225 16.20 3.12 14.71
N LYS A 226 16.42 3.93 15.75
CA LYS A 226 16.15 5.37 15.74
C LYS A 226 17.45 6.13 15.56
N ALA A 227 17.68 6.63 14.35
CA ALA A 227 18.87 7.41 14.01
C ALA A 227 19.07 8.66 14.91
N TYR A 228 18.00 9.19 15.50
CA TYR A 228 18.04 10.32 16.42
C TYR A 228 18.42 9.94 17.86
N VAL A 229 18.35 8.66 18.25
CA VAL A 229 18.80 8.17 19.55
C VAL A 229 20.28 7.84 19.45
N LYS A 230 21.12 8.56 20.21
CA LYS A 230 22.58 8.41 20.13
C LYS A 230 23.15 7.54 21.22
N ARG A 231 22.61 7.64 22.44
CA ARG A 231 23.09 6.92 23.61
C ARG A 231 21.94 6.37 24.44
N VAL A 232 22.14 5.19 24.97
CA VAL A 232 21.16 4.51 25.83
C VAL A 232 21.87 3.85 27.01
N ALA A 233 21.36 4.06 28.22
CA ALA A 233 21.81 3.39 29.42
C ALA A 233 20.65 2.67 30.12
N TRP A 234 20.83 1.38 30.37
CA TRP A 234 19.96 0.60 31.25
C TRP A 234 20.41 0.81 32.70
N THR A 235 19.48 1.20 33.57
CA THR A 235 19.77 1.62 34.95
C THR A 235 20.43 0.53 35.81
N GLY A 236 20.38 -0.73 35.37
CA GLY A 236 20.64 -1.94 36.15
C GLY A 236 22.03 -2.13 36.76
N CYS A 237 22.95 -1.16 36.85
CA CYS A 237 24.23 -1.35 37.53
C CYS A 237 24.11 -1.27 39.06
N TYR A 238 23.36 -2.21 39.64
CA TYR A 238 23.21 -2.44 41.08
C TYR A 238 22.91 -3.92 41.33
N ALA A 239 23.11 -4.40 42.56
CA ALA A 239 22.92 -5.81 42.91
C ALA A 239 21.43 -6.17 43.06
N LEU A 240 21.04 -7.40 42.69
CA LEU A 240 19.65 -7.89 42.71
C LEU A 240 18.94 -7.73 44.08
N ASN A 241 19.70 -7.76 45.17
CA ASN A 241 19.20 -7.61 46.54
C ASN A 241 19.38 -6.19 47.11
N ASN A 242 19.95 -5.26 46.32
CA ASN A 242 20.24 -3.89 46.74
C ASN A 242 19.90 -2.89 45.61
N PRO A 243 18.60 -2.72 45.27
CA PRO A 243 18.18 -1.65 44.38
C PRO A 243 18.48 -0.26 44.95
N PRO A 244 18.64 0.77 44.11
CA PRO A 244 18.96 2.12 44.57
C PRO A 244 17.85 2.74 45.42
N ASP A 245 16.60 2.37 45.16
CA ASP A 245 15.42 2.83 45.88
C ASP A 245 14.29 1.77 45.86
N ASN A 246 13.15 2.13 46.45
CA ASN A 246 11.93 1.30 46.45
C ASN A 246 11.06 1.48 45.20
N TYR A 247 11.43 2.37 44.29
CA TYR A 247 10.67 2.67 43.08
C TYR A 247 11.03 1.71 41.94
N ILE A 248 12.32 1.45 41.73
CA ILE A 248 12.81 0.60 40.64
C ILE A 248 12.69 -0.88 40.99
N SER A 249 12.26 -1.68 40.01
CA SER A 249 12.19 -3.13 40.14
C SER A 249 13.57 -3.73 40.37
N LYS A 250 13.68 -4.61 41.37
CA LYS A 250 14.90 -5.41 41.57
C LYS A 250 15.29 -6.20 40.31
N TYR A 251 14.33 -6.58 39.46
CA TYR A 251 14.61 -7.36 38.26
C TYR A 251 15.29 -6.58 37.13
N THR A 252 15.31 -5.24 37.21
CA THR A 252 16.10 -4.36 36.35
C THR A 252 17.61 -4.51 36.60
N SER A 253 18.04 -4.99 37.78
CA SER A 253 19.45 -5.24 38.12
C SER A 253 20.19 -6.08 37.09
N MET A 254 21.44 -5.75 36.78
CA MET A 254 22.33 -6.54 35.92
C MET A 254 23.24 -7.47 36.72
N PHE A 255 23.30 -7.36 38.04
CA PHE A 255 24.27 -8.06 38.89
C PHE A 255 23.62 -8.94 39.95
N PHE A 256 24.18 -10.13 40.17
CA PHE A 256 23.92 -10.88 41.40
C PHE A 256 24.66 -10.23 42.58
N PRO A 257 24.29 -10.57 43.84
CA PRO A 257 24.95 -10.01 45.03
C PRO A 257 26.45 -10.28 45.13
N ASP A 258 26.96 -11.29 44.43
CA ASP A 258 28.38 -11.68 44.38
C ASP A 258 29.15 -11.00 43.23
N GLY A 259 28.51 -10.11 42.47
CA GLY A 259 29.11 -9.42 41.33
C GLY A 259 29.07 -10.15 40.01
N GLN A 260 28.49 -11.35 39.96
CA GLN A 260 28.30 -12.04 38.69
C GLN A 260 27.23 -11.36 37.82
N LEU A 261 27.54 -11.22 36.53
CA LEU A 261 26.62 -10.63 35.57
C LEU A 261 25.40 -11.55 35.31
N ARG A 262 24.20 -11.04 35.56
CA ARG A 262 22.92 -11.69 35.26
C ARG A 262 22.70 -11.78 33.76
N ARG A 263 21.76 -12.65 33.35
CA ARG A 263 21.38 -12.81 31.93
C ARG A 263 20.97 -11.49 31.27
N ILE A 264 20.20 -10.66 31.98
CA ILE A 264 19.76 -9.35 31.48
C ILE A 264 20.96 -8.43 31.18
N GLY A 265 22.00 -8.41 32.03
CA GLY A 265 23.22 -7.63 31.78
C GLY A 265 24.06 -8.17 30.61
N LYS A 266 24.19 -9.50 30.51
CA LYS A 266 24.84 -10.15 29.35
C LYS A 266 24.16 -9.79 28.04
N GLU A 267 22.84 -9.75 28.04
CA GLU A 267 22.05 -9.41 26.86
C GLU A 267 22.10 -7.92 26.57
N TYR A 268 21.88 -7.03 27.54
CA TYR A 268 22.02 -5.59 27.36
C TYR A 268 23.35 -5.21 26.69
N ALA A 269 24.45 -5.84 27.11
CA ALA A 269 25.78 -5.58 26.59
C ALA A 269 26.09 -6.23 25.22
N SER A 270 25.18 -7.04 24.66
CA SER A 270 25.38 -7.77 23.40
C SER A 270 24.23 -7.67 22.40
N ILE A 271 23.03 -7.25 22.83
CA ILE A 271 21.88 -7.06 21.96
C ILE A 271 22.11 -5.82 21.10
N SER A 272 22.10 -6.05 19.80
CA SER A 272 22.03 -5.03 18.79
C SER A 272 20.88 -5.38 17.86
N ALA A 273 20.08 -4.39 17.47
CA ALA A 273 19.35 -4.52 16.22
C ALA A 273 20.37 -4.50 15.08
N LYS A 274 20.94 -5.67 14.77
CA LYS A 274 21.36 -5.88 13.38
C LYS A 274 20.09 -5.66 12.57
N PRO A 275 20.07 -4.79 11.55
CA PRO A 275 19.04 -4.88 10.54
C PRO A 275 19.06 -6.35 10.13
N ALA A 276 17.99 -7.08 10.41
CA ALA A 276 17.85 -8.37 9.77
C ALA A 276 18.03 -8.06 8.28
N LYS A 277 18.82 -8.87 7.57
CA LYS A 277 18.76 -8.90 6.11
C LYS A 277 17.36 -9.42 5.75
N HIS A 278 16.35 -8.60 5.98
CA HIS A 278 15.08 -8.75 5.34
C HIS A 278 15.36 -8.45 3.88
N ARG A 279 14.97 -9.38 3.02
CA ARG A 279 14.91 -9.13 1.59
C ARG A 279 14.19 -7.80 1.40
N LYS A 280 14.67 -6.99 0.44
CA LYS A 280 13.89 -5.85 -0.03
C LYS A 280 12.51 -6.36 -0.43
N ARG A 281 11.48 -5.55 -0.38
CA ARG A 281 10.11 -5.98 -0.70
C ARG A 281 9.64 -5.18 -1.89
N SER A 282 8.93 -5.82 -2.80
CA SER A 282 8.24 -5.19 -3.91
C SER A 282 6.77 -5.60 -3.88
N VAL A 283 5.88 -4.67 -4.22
CA VAL A 283 4.43 -4.91 -4.26
C VAL A 283 3.95 -4.75 -5.69
N ILE A 284 3.19 -5.74 -6.14
CA ILE A 284 2.45 -5.74 -7.40
C ILE A 284 0.98 -5.68 -7.03
N GLN A 285 0.39 -4.50 -7.18
CA GLN A 285 -1.02 -4.28 -6.92
C GLN A 285 -1.80 -4.39 -8.23
N LEU A 286 -2.74 -5.32 -8.28
CA LEU A 286 -3.59 -5.56 -9.44
C LEU A 286 -5.01 -5.09 -9.10
N ILE A 287 -5.62 -4.30 -9.97
CA ILE A 287 -6.98 -3.78 -9.81
C ILE A 287 -7.82 -4.24 -11.00
N SER A 288 -8.87 -5.04 -10.75
CA SER A 288 -9.89 -5.35 -11.74
C SER A 288 -11.09 -4.42 -11.56
N ASP A 289 -11.11 -3.30 -12.27
CA ASP A 289 -12.15 -2.27 -12.12
C ASP A 289 -13.55 -2.87 -12.37
N GLY A 290 -14.51 -2.63 -11.47
CA GLY A 290 -15.90 -3.09 -11.61
C GLY A 290 -16.14 -4.62 -11.49
N HIS A 291 -15.12 -5.39 -11.10
CA HIS A 291 -15.16 -6.85 -11.10
C HIS A 291 -15.64 -7.45 -9.76
N GLY A 292 -16.94 -7.74 -9.65
CA GLY A 292 -17.53 -8.33 -8.45
C GLY A 292 -17.56 -9.87 -8.41
N PRO A 293 -18.06 -10.46 -7.30
CA PRO A 293 -18.21 -11.93 -7.18
C PRO A 293 -19.16 -12.54 -8.23
N ALA A 294 -20.19 -11.80 -8.65
CA ALA A 294 -21.10 -12.24 -9.71
C ALA A 294 -20.40 -12.31 -11.07
N SER A 295 -19.57 -11.30 -11.39
CA SER A 295 -18.72 -11.26 -12.59
C SER A 295 -17.77 -12.46 -12.68
N MET A 296 -17.11 -12.82 -11.57
CA MET A 296 -16.26 -14.02 -11.50
C MET A 296 -17.06 -15.29 -11.78
N THR A 297 -18.25 -15.40 -11.20
CA THR A 297 -19.12 -16.58 -11.40
C THR A 297 -19.60 -16.66 -12.85
N PHE A 298 -20.00 -15.53 -13.44
CA PHE A 298 -20.40 -15.39 -14.84
C PHE A 298 -19.29 -15.83 -15.79
N ALA A 299 -18.07 -15.30 -15.62
CA ALA A 299 -16.97 -15.66 -16.50
C ALA A 299 -16.59 -17.14 -16.36
N ARG A 300 -16.60 -17.68 -15.14
CA ARG A 300 -16.30 -19.10 -14.90
C ARG A 300 -17.34 -20.01 -15.59
N SER A 301 -18.63 -19.74 -15.38
CA SER A 301 -19.71 -20.58 -15.91
C SER A 301 -19.83 -20.46 -17.43
N LEU A 302 -19.62 -19.26 -18.00
CA LEU A 302 -19.58 -19.07 -19.45
C LEU A 302 -18.39 -19.80 -20.08
N LYS A 303 -17.20 -19.71 -19.48
CA LYS A 303 -16.02 -20.46 -19.93
C LYS A 303 -16.24 -21.97 -19.86
N GLN A 304 -16.86 -22.46 -18.80
CA GLN A 304 -17.19 -23.88 -18.65
C GLN A 304 -18.09 -24.37 -19.79
N ALA A 305 -19.18 -23.65 -20.04
CA ALA A 305 -20.13 -23.99 -21.09
C ALA A 305 -19.50 -23.88 -22.50
N LYS A 306 -18.79 -22.78 -22.77
CA LYS A 306 -18.19 -22.48 -24.07
C LYS A 306 -17.06 -23.44 -24.45
N ASP A 307 -16.20 -23.78 -23.50
CA ASP A 307 -15.00 -24.59 -23.73
C ASP A 307 -15.21 -26.08 -23.38
N GLY A 308 -16.44 -26.48 -23.01
CA GLY A 308 -16.77 -27.86 -22.62
C GLY A 308 -16.00 -28.35 -21.38
N LYS A 309 -15.75 -27.45 -20.42
CA LYS A 309 -14.96 -27.76 -19.21
C LYS A 309 -15.85 -28.32 -18.09
N PRO A 310 -15.30 -29.16 -17.19
CA PRO A 310 -16.08 -29.71 -16.08
C PRO A 310 -16.51 -28.63 -15.08
N TRP A 311 -17.54 -28.92 -14.29
CA TRP A 311 -18.15 -27.99 -13.33
C TRP A 311 -17.20 -27.50 -12.23
N ASP A 312 -16.14 -28.26 -11.93
CA ASP A 312 -15.09 -27.94 -10.96
C ASP A 312 -13.95 -27.09 -11.55
N THR A 313 -14.09 -26.63 -12.80
CA THR A 313 -13.09 -25.75 -13.42
C THR A 313 -13.06 -24.40 -12.73
N GLU A 314 -11.89 -24.05 -12.23
CA GLU A 314 -11.55 -22.76 -11.64
C GLU A 314 -10.92 -21.81 -12.66
N LEU A 315 -11.19 -20.51 -12.53
CA LEU A 315 -10.37 -19.48 -13.14
C LEU A 315 -9.09 -19.28 -12.30
N GLN A 316 -8.07 -18.62 -12.87
CA GLN A 316 -6.79 -18.52 -12.17
C GLN A 316 -6.91 -17.78 -10.83
N LEU A 317 -7.69 -16.69 -10.77
CA LEU A 317 -7.91 -15.95 -9.53
C LEU A 317 -8.53 -16.79 -8.42
N ASP A 318 -9.41 -17.75 -8.74
CA ASP A 318 -10.13 -18.56 -7.73
C ASP A 318 -9.17 -19.27 -6.77
N LYS A 319 -8.02 -19.71 -7.27
CA LYS A 319 -6.97 -20.41 -6.53
C LYS A 319 -6.29 -19.55 -5.46
N TYR A 320 -6.46 -18.22 -5.50
CA TYR A 320 -5.76 -17.26 -4.66
C TYR A 320 -6.70 -16.39 -3.83
N ASN A 321 -8.00 -16.72 -3.77
CA ASN A 321 -8.98 -15.97 -2.99
C ASN A 321 -8.75 -16.17 -1.48
N LEU A 322 -8.68 -15.05 -0.74
CA LEU A 322 -8.41 -15.06 0.71
C LEU A 322 -9.52 -14.38 1.52
N GLY A 323 -10.28 -13.47 0.90
CA GLY A 323 -11.21 -12.64 1.63
C GLY A 323 -11.99 -11.68 0.75
N THR A 324 -12.54 -10.64 1.36
CA THR A 324 -13.29 -9.60 0.67
C THR A 324 -12.94 -8.19 1.16
N ILE A 325 -13.21 -7.19 0.33
CA ILE A 325 -13.02 -5.78 0.60
C ILE A 325 -14.38 -5.06 0.54
N ARG A 326 -14.69 -4.27 1.57
CA ARG A 326 -15.76 -3.26 1.56
C ARG A 326 -15.23 -1.98 0.90
N THR A 327 -16.05 -1.33 0.08
CA THR A 327 -15.54 -0.34 -0.88
C THR A 327 -16.13 1.06 -0.76
N ARG A 328 -17.18 1.29 0.03
CA ARG A 328 -17.91 2.59 0.12
C ARG A 328 -17.01 3.85 0.19
N SER A 329 -17.46 4.99 -0.34
CA SER A 329 -16.79 6.29 -0.15
C SER A 329 -17.23 6.94 1.17
N THR A 330 -16.76 8.16 1.45
CA THR A 330 -17.24 8.96 2.59
C THR A 330 -18.60 9.60 2.35
N ASP A 331 -19.02 9.74 1.09
CA ASP A 331 -20.23 10.42 0.65
C ASP A 331 -21.27 9.51 0.00
N SER A 332 -20.99 8.21 -0.19
CA SER A 332 -21.90 7.24 -0.78
C SER A 332 -21.63 5.81 -0.28
N TYR A 333 -22.67 4.99 -0.14
CA TYR A 333 -22.52 3.54 0.07
C TYR A 333 -21.99 2.81 -1.17
N VAL A 334 -22.07 3.45 -2.33
CA VAL A 334 -21.56 2.96 -3.60
C VAL A 334 -20.43 3.90 -4.03
N THR A 335 -19.20 3.40 -3.94
CA THR A 335 -18.01 4.17 -4.32
C THR A 335 -17.91 4.32 -5.83
N ASP A 336 -17.19 5.34 -6.29
CA ASP A 336 -16.57 5.33 -7.61
C ASP A 336 -15.10 4.87 -7.54
N SER A 337 -14.47 4.70 -8.70
CA SER A 337 -13.06 4.31 -8.81
C SER A 337 -12.11 5.32 -8.15
N ALA A 338 -12.41 6.63 -8.20
CA ALA A 338 -11.57 7.69 -7.64
C ALA A 338 -11.44 7.57 -6.11
N ALA A 339 -12.56 7.48 -5.41
CA ALA A 339 -12.58 7.33 -3.95
C ALA A 339 -11.96 6.00 -3.51
N SER A 340 -12.25 4.91 -4.24
CA SER A 340 -11.74 3.58 -3.90
C SER A 340 -10.24 3.46 -4.14
N ALA A 341 -9.74 3.95 -5.28
CA ALA A 341 -8.31 3.99 -5.57
C ALA A 341 -7.55 4.95 -4.63
N THR A 342 -8.15 6.07 -4.22
CA THR A 342 -7.59 6.93 -3.16
C THR A 342 -7.50 6.20 -1.82
N ALA A 343 -8.48 5.36 -1.48
CA ALA A 343 -8.39 4.52 -0.29
C ALA A 343 -7.28 3.46 -0.38
N TYR A 344 -7.10 2.87 -1.55
CA TYR A 344 -6.00 1.93 -1.82
C TYR A 344 -4.62 2.60 -1.82
N SER A 345 -4.52 3.83 -2.32
CA SER A 345 -3.24 4.52 -2.49
C SER A 345 -2.82 5.29 -1.24
N CYS A 346 -3.74 5.97 -0.55
CA CYS A 346 -3.46 6.79 0.62
C CYS A 346 -3.78 6.11 1.96
N GLY A 347 -4.58 5.04 1.95
CA GLY A 347 -5.03 4.40 3.20
C GLY A 347 -6.04 5.23 4.01
N VAL A 348 -6.73 6.18 3.37
CA VAL A 348 -7.78 7.03 3.97
C VAL A 348 -9.02 7.04 3.07
N LYS A 349 -10.20 7.25 3.65
CA LYS A 349 -11.42 7.37 2.84
C LYS A 349 -11.49 8.76 2.18
N SER A 350 -12.11 8.82 1.01
CA SER A 350 -12.39 10.06 0.28
C SER A 350 -13.80 10.07 -0.30
N LYS A 351 -14.18 11.19 -0.90
CA LYS A 351 -15.42 11.37 -1.66
C LYS A 351 -15.30 10.82 -3.06
N ASN A 352 -16.42 10.43 -3.65
CA ASN A 352 -16.46 10.11 -5.07
C ASN A 352 -15.96 11.29 -5.91
N ALA A 353 -15.33 10.98 -7.05
CA ALA A 353 -14.63 11.89 -7.95
C ALA A 353 -13.31 12.49 -7.42
N TYR A 354 -12.93 12.32 -6.15
CA TYR A 354 -11.69 12.89 -5.62
C TYR A 354 -10.50 11.96 -5.85
N ILE A 355 -9.41 12.54 -6.35
CA ILE A 355 -8.16 11.85 -6.71
C ILE A 355 -7.07 12.26 -5.72
N GLY A 356 -6.59 11.33 -4.90
CA GLY A 356 -5.44 11.56 -4.02
C GLY A 356 -5.62 12.69 -2.99
N VAL A 357 -6.85 13.08 -2.70
CA VAL A 357 -7.21 14.08 -1.68
C VAL A 357 -8.26 13.50 -0.75
N ASP A 358 -8.33 13.99 0.49
CA ASP A 358 -9.38 13.61 1.44
C ASP A 358 -10.67 14.45 1.26
N ASP A 359 -11.67 14.21 2.12
CA ASP A 359 -12.94 14.96 2.12
C ASP A 359 -12.79 16.47 2.22
N ALA A 360 -11.72 16.96 2.85
CA ALA A 360 -11.41 18.37 3.03
C ALA A 360 -10.55 18.92 1.88
N LYS A 361 -10.35 18.11 0.82
CA LYS A 361 -9.50 18.39 -0.35
C LYS A 361 -8.02 18.52 0.01
N VAL A 362 -7.61 17.95 1.14
CA VAL A 362 -6.21 17.92 1.55
C VAL A 362 -5.53 16.78 0.82
N ALA A 363 -4.44 17.06 0.12
CA ALA A 363 -3.66 16.06 -0.59
C ALA A 363 -3.10 15.01 0.38
N CYS A 364 -3.23 13.72 0.06
CA CYS A 364 -2.71 12.62 0.86
C CYS A 364 -1.52 11.97 0.14
N GLY A 365 -0.45 11.70 0.86
CA GLY A 365 0.70 10.99 0.31
C GLY A 365 0.36 9.54 0.01
N THR A 366 0.66 9.09 -1.21
CA THR A 366 0.31 7.73 -1.66
C THR A 366 1.43 6.72 -1.36
N VAL A 367 1.09 5.42 -1.38
CA VAL A 367 2.06 4.32 -1.30
C VAL A 367 3.06 4.33 -2.45
N LEU A 368 2.66 4.81 -3.65
CA LEU A 368 3.55 4.93 -4.80
C LEU A 368 4.59 6.03 -4.54
N GLU A 369 4.15 7.21 -4.12
CA GLU A 369 5.02 8.35 -3.84
C GLU A 369 5.95 8.07 -2.68
N ALA A 370 5.44 7.50 -1.59
CA ALA A 370 6.27 7.14 -0.44
C ALA A 370 7.27 6.01 -0.79
N ALA A 371 6.91 5.07 -1.67
CA ALA A 371 7.86 4.11 -2.21
C ALA A 371 8.96 4.82 -3.03
N LYS A 372 8.58 5.78 -3.88
CA LYS A 372 9.54 6.58 -4.67
C LYS A 372 10.54 7.31 -3.78
N GLN A 373 10.08 7.95 -2.70
CA GLN A 373 10.94 8.62 -1.72
C GLN A 373 11.91 7.65 -1.01
N LYS A 374 11.60 6.35 -0.99
CA LYS A 374 12.48 5.28 -0.50
C LYS A 374 13.34 4.63 -1.59
N ASN A 375 13.49 5.30 -2.75
CA ASN A 375 14.29 4.85 -3.90
C ASN A 375 13.78 3.52 -4.51
N TYR A 376 12.46 3.33 -4.50
CA TYR A 376 11.81 2.29 -5.30
C TYR A 376 11.61 2.82 -6.72
N ASN A 377 11.56 1.91 -7.70
CA ASN A 377 10.95 2.24 -8.98
C ASN A 377 9.43 2.14 -8.86
N THR A 378 8.72 2.97 -9.61
CA THR A 378 7.26 3.10 -9.52
C THR A 378 6.62 3.01 -10.89
N ALA A 379 5.49 2.32 -11.01
CA ALA A 379 4.85 2.11 -12.29
C ALA A 379 3.32 2.07 -12.21
N LEU A 380 2.68 2.57 -13.27
CA LEU A 380 1.25 2.55 -13.52
C LEU A 380 1.02 1.91 -14.91
N VAL A 381 0.20 0.87 -14.96
CA VAL A 381 -0.18 0.18 -16.20
C VAL A 381 -1.68 0.01 -16.21
N THR A 382 -2.36 0.36 -17.31
CA THR A 382 -3.82 0.23 -17.40
C THR A 382 -4.30 -0.01 -18.83
N THR A 383 -5.47 -0.64 -18.99
CA THR A 383 -6.24 -0.64 -20.26
C THR A 383 -7.18 0.56 -20.41
N SER A 384 -7.29 1.45 -19.41
CA SER A 384 -8.02 2.72 -19.54
C SER A 384 -7.10 3.83 -20.07
N ARG A 385 -7.50 5.09 -19.87
CA ARG A 385 -6.60 6.23 -20.07
C ARG A 385 -5.67 6.26 -18.87
N VAL A 386 -4.39 6.54 -19.07
CA VAL A 386 -3.44 6.62 -17.94
C VAL A 386 -3.82 7.70 -16.92
N THR A 387 -4.57 8.72 -17.35
CA THR A 387 -5.13 9.80 -16.52
C THR A 387 -6.47 9.45 -15.86
N HIS A 388 -7.00 8.25 -16.07
CA HIS A 388 -8.27 7.83 -15.46
C HIS A 388 -8.13 7.66 -13.94
N ALA A 389 -9.26 7.60 -13.24
CA ALA A 389 -9.29 7.75 -11.79
C ALA A 389 -8.40 6.78 -11.00
N THR A 390 -8.34 5.51 -11.41
CA THR A 390 -7.57 4.48 -10.72
C THR A 390 -6.05 4.75 -10.76
N PRO A 391 -5.39 4.88 -11.92
CA PRO A 391 -3.97 5.26 -11.98
C PRO A 391 -3.71 6.67 -11.40
N ALA A 392 -4.56 7.64 -11.72
CA ALA A 392 -4.40 9.01 -11.24
C ALA A 392 -4.32 9.10 -9.71
N SER A 393 -5.11 8.30 -9.00
CA SER A 393 -5.16 8.29 -7.52
C SER A 393 -3.85 7.85 -6.84
N TYR A 394 -2.88 7.32 -7.60
CA TYR A 394 -1.55 6.99 -7.07
C TYR A 394 -0.50 8.08 -7.28
N ALA A 395 -0.74 9.06 -8.16
CA ALA A 395 0.29 9.99 -8.61
C ALA A 395 -0.19 11.45 -8.84
N ALA A 396 -1.46 11.73 -8.63
CA ALA A 396 -2.05 13.06 -8.73
C ALA A 396 -2.92 13.39 -7.51
N HIS A 397 -3.14 14.68 -7.29
CA HIS A 397 -3.98 15.23 -6.22
C HIS A 397 -4.90 16.31 -6.79
N ILE A 398 -6.17 15.98 -6.95
CA ILE A 398 -7.19 16.87 -7.50
C ILE A 398 -8.59 16.46 -7.02
N ASP A 399 -9.48 17.42 -6.84
CA ASP A 399 -10.83 17.21 -6.31
C ASP A 399 -11.89 16.94 -7.39
N ASP A 400 -11.46 16.74 -8.64
CA ASP A 400 -12.32 16.37 -9.76
C ASP A 400 -11.55 15.44 -10.71
N ARG A 401 -12.01 14.18 -10.82
CA ARG A 401 -11.43 13.15 -11.68
C ARG A 401 -11.47 13.47 -13.17
N ASP A 402 -12.34 14.39 -13.60
CA ASP A 402 -12.49 14.76 -15.02
C ASP A 402 -11.45 15.81 -15.47
N LEU A 403 -10.66 16.36 -14.54
CA LEU A 403 -9.52 17.24 -14.83
C LEU A 403 -8.29 16.44 -15.31
N GLU A 404 -8.50 15.58 -16.31
CA GLU A 404 -7.50 14.65 -16.85
C GLU A 404 -6.30 15.36 -17.51
N ASN A 405 -6.47 16.60 -17.97
CA ASN A 405 -5.37 17.38 -18.57
C ASN A 405 -4.35 17.83 -17.52
N GLU A 406 -4.83 18.17 -16.32
CA GLU A 406 -4.04 18.52 -15.15
C GLU A 406 -3.42 17.27 -14.52
N ILE A 407 -4.18 16.17 -14.43
CA ILE A 407 -3.67 14.86 -13.99
C ILE A 407 -2.48 14.44 -14.87
N ALA A 408 -2.60 14.53 -16.19
CA ALA A 408 -1.51 14.21 -17.12
C ALA A 408 -0.21 14.97 -16.80
N ALA A 409 -0.33 16.25 -16.46
CA ALA A 409 0.82 17.07 -16.09
C ALA A 409 1.42 16.65 -14.73
N GLN A 410 0.57 16.37 -13.73
CA GLN A 410 1.00 15.91 -12.42
C GLN A 410 1.73 14.56 -12.49
N GLU A 411 1.21 13.58 -13.25
CA GLU A 411 1.84 12.26 -13.43
C GLU A 411 3.23 12.35 -14.07
N LEU A 412 3.46 13.34 -14.94
CA LEU A 412 4.78 13.62 -15.53
C LEU A 412 5.74 14.35 -14.57
N GLY A 413 5.25 14.78 -13.40
CA GLY A 413 6.03 15.34 -12.31
C GLY A 413 5.75 16.81 -12.01
N GLU A 414 4.66 17.40 -12.51
CA GLU A 414 4.25 18.77 -12.14
C GLU A 414 3.52 18.83 -10.78
N THR A 415 4.13 18.20 -9.78
CA THR A 415 3.73 18.29 -8.38
C THR A 415 4.89 18.85 -7.56
N VAL A 416 4.61 19.25 -6.31
CA VAL A 416 5.66 19.70 -5.38
C VAL A 416 6.68 18.60 -5.03
N LEU A 417 6.38 17.33 -5.35
CA LEU A 417 7.28 16.20 -5.16
C LEU A 417 8.19 15.96 -6.37
N GLY A 418 7.89 16.57 -7.52
CA GLY A 418 8.51 16.24 -8.80
C GLY A 418 8.05 14.87 -9.33
N ARG A 419 8.77 14.30 -10.30
CA ARG A 419 8.43 13.01 -10.91
C ARG A 419 8.37 11.86 -9.90
N GLN A 420 7.16 11.36 -9.63
CA GLN A 420 6.93 10.23 -8.73
C GLN A 420 6.78 8.89 -9.44
N VAL A 421 6.44 8.85 -10.73
CA VAL A 421 6.27 7.62 -11.53
C VAL A 421 7.45 7.42 -12.50
N ASP A 422 7.95 6.19 -12.63
CA ASP A 422 9.00 5.83 -13.59
C ASP A 422 8.46 5.17 -14.87
N LEU A 423 7.27 4.57 -14.83
CA LEU A 423 6.66 3.94 -16.00
C LEU A 423 5.15 4.18 -15.98
N ILE A 424 4.60 4.74 -17.06
CA ILE A 424 3.16 5.02 -17.21
C ILE A 424 2.70 4.49 -18.56
N TRP A 425 1.96 3.38 -18.61
CA TRP A 425 1.52 2.73 -19.86
C TRP A 425 0.00 2.50 -19.91
N GLY A 426 -0.63 2.89 -21.01
CA GLY A 426 -2.05 2.66 -21.28
C GLY A 426 -2.54 3.46 -22.48
N GLY A 427 -3.82 3.83 -22.49
CA GLY A 427 -4.41 4.77 -23.45
C GLY A 427 -4.30 6.24 -23.02
N GLY A 428 -5.06 7.12 -23.65
CA GLY A 428 -5.28 8.50 -23.20
C GLY A 428 -4.44 9.57 -23.91
N LEU A 429 -3.88 9.29 -25.09
CA LEU A 429 -3.05 10.25 -25.86
C LEU A 429 -3.73 11.62 -26.08
N ARG A 430 -5.07 11.68 -26.07
CA ARG A 430 -5.84 12.93 -26.20
C ARG A 430 -5.53 13.96 -25.10
N HIS A 431 -5.09 13.55 -23.91
CA HIS A 431 -4.76 14.46 -22.80
C HIS A 431 -3.31 14.95 -22.83
N PHE A 432 -2.49 14.43 -23.76
CA PHE A 432 -1.06 14.74 -23.86
C PHE A 432 -0.70 15.51 -25.13
N THR A 433 -1.64 15.69 -26.06
CA THR A 433 -1.42 16.38 -27.34
C THR A 433 -2.08 17.76 -27.33
N PRO A 434 -1.51 18.78 -27.99
CA PRO A 434 -2.03 20.15 -27.92
C PRO A 434 -3.41 20.28 -28.54
N ASN A 435 -4.19 21.29 -28.13
CA ASN A 435 -5.55 21.56 -28.62
C ASN A 435 -5.65 21.73 -30.15
N SER A 436 -4.55 22.05 -30.83
CA SER A 436 -4.47 22.11 -32.30
C SER A 436 -4.45 20.73 -32.97
N THR A 437 -4.29 19.65 -32.20
CA THR A 437 -4.26 18.26 -32.70
C THR A 437 -5.67 17.70 -32.78
N SER A 438 -6.04 17.14 -33.94
CA SER A 438 -7.35 16.53 -34.14
C SER A 438 -7.62 15.37 -33.18
N GLY A 439 -8.64 15.52 -32.34
CA GLY A 439 -9.03 14.55 -31.32
C GLY A 439 -8.26 14.68 -30.00
N SER A 440 -7.54 15.79 -29.78
CA SER A 440 -7.08 16.18 -28.46
C SER A 440 -8.25 16.59 -27.56
N SER A 441 -8.09 16.39 -26.26
CA SER A 441 -8.97 16.89 -25.20
C SER A 441 -8.31 17.96 -24.35
N ARG A 442 -7.07 18.36 -24.68
CA ARG A 442 -6.43 19.52 -24.05
C ARG A 442 -7.12 20.80 -24.50
N THR A 443 -7.27 21.73 -23.56
CA THR A 443 -7.80 23.08 -23.83
C THR A 443 -6.68 24.10 -24.10
N ASP A 444 -5.43 23.71 -23.86
CA ASP A 444 -4.23 24.52 -24.05
C ASP A 444 -3.37 24.03 -25.23
N SER A 445 -2.32 24.78 -25.54
CA SER A 445 -1.38 24.47 -26.63
C SER A 445 -0.20 23.59 -26.18
N ARG A 446 -0.27 22.94 -25.01
CA ARG A 446 0.85 22.13 -24.49
C ARG A 446 0.94 20.79 -25.21
N ASP A 447 2.17 20.38 -25.50
CA ASP A 447 2.49 19.06 -26.06
C ASP A 447 3.26 18.28 -25.01
N LEU A 448 2.52 17.60 -24.14
CA LEU A 448 3.10 16.83 -23.03
C LEU A 448 3.91 15.63 -23.53
N VAL A 449 3.62 15.13 -24.74
CA VAL A 449 4.45 14.09 -25.38
C VAL A 449 5.85 14.65 -25.66
N ALA A 450 5.93 15.81 -26.33
CA ALA A 450 7.20 16.46 -26.62
C ALA A 450 7.93 16.91 -25.34
N GLU A 451 7.20 17.42 -24.35
CA GLU A 451 7.75 17.80 -23.05
C GLU A 451 8.33 16.59 -22.30
N ALA A 452 7.64 15.44 -22.30
CA ALA A 452 8.13 14.20 -21.71
C ALA A 452 9.41 13.71 -22.41
N GLN A 453 9.44 13.69 -23.75
CA GLN A 453 10.64 13.33 -24.51
C GLN A 453 11.82 14.25 -24.15
N LYS A 454 11.59 15.56 -24.05
CA LYS A 454 12.61 16.54 -23.64
C LYS A 454 13.07 16.32 -22.19
N ALA A 455 12.18 15.86 -21.31
CA ALA A 455 12.49 15.48 -19.94
C ALA A 455 13.13 14.08 -19.80
N GLY A 456 13.47 13.43 -20.93
CA GLY A 456 14.21 12.18 -20.97
C GLY A 456 13.34 10.92 -20.85
N TRP A 457 12.03 11.02 -21.07
CA TRP A 457 11.15 9.86 -21.11
C TRP A 457 11.32 9.06 -22.41
N ASP A 458 11.34 7.73 -22.27
CA ASP A 458 11.25 6.79 -23.38
C ASP A 458 9.78 6.64 -23.79
N VAL A 459 9.38 7.33 -24.86
CA VAL A 459 7.98 7.43 -25.28
C VAL A 459 7.62 6.40 -26.35
N VAL A 460 6.55 5.65 -26.10
CA VAL A 460 5.96 4.65 -27.00
C VAL A 460 4.49 4.98 -27.27
N LEU A 461 4.06 5.00 -28.53
CA LEU A 461 2.72 5.45 -28.92
C LEU A 461 1.90 4.40 -29.69
N ASN A 462 2.46 3.21 -29.92
CA ASN A 462 1.79 2.11 -30.64
C ASN A 462 2.49 0.76 -30.40
N LYS A 463 1.83 -0.33 -30.79
CA LYS A 463 2.36 -1.69 -30.66
C LYS A 463 3.69 -1.93 -31.36
N THR A 464 3.89 -1.39 -32.57
CA THR A 464 5.17 -1.55 -33.29
C THR A 464 6.35 -0.97 -32.53
N GLN A 465 6.17 0.18 -31.85
CA GLN A 465 7.20 0.73 -30.98
C GLN A 465 7.34 -0.08 -29.68
N PHE A 466 6.22 -0.53 -29.10
CA PHE A 466 6.22 -1.37 -27.89
C PHE A 466 6.99 -2.68 -28.09
N ASP A 467 6.83 -3.32 -29.25
CA ASP A 467 7.52 -4.58 -29.57
C ASP A 467 9.05 -4.44 -29.60
N LYS A 468 9.56 -3.23 -29.83
CA LYS A 468 11.00 -2.94 -29.74
C LYS A 468 11.54 -3.03 -28.31
N TYR A 469 10.67 -3.00 -27.30
CA TYR A 469 11.07 -3.25 -25.91
C TYR A 469 11.41 -4.72 -25.64
N GLN A 470 11.16 -5.64 -26.57
CA GLN A 470 11.57 -7.05 -26.48
C GLN A 470 11.08 -7.72 -25.18
N GLY A 471 9.80 -7.51 -24.85
CA GLY A 471 9.21 -8.01 -23.60
C GLY A 471 9.75 -7.31 -22.36
N GLY A 472 10.04 -6.00 -22.45
CA GLY A 472 10.53 -5.19 -21.34
C GLY A 472 12.05 -5.07 -21.21
N LYS A 473 12.82 -5.86 -21.97
CA LYS A 473 14.28 -5.93 -21.85
C LYS A 473 15.05 -4.72 -22.39
N ALA A 474 14.41 -3.91 -23.22
CA ALA A 474 15.02 -2.73 -23.83
C ALA A 474 14.36 -1.41 -23.41
N VAL A 475 13.48 -1.45 -22.40
CA VAL A 475 12.82 -0.26 -21.83
C VAL A 475 13.86 0.59 -21.11
N LYS A 476 13.83 1.90 -21.36
CA LYS A 476 14.58 2.87 -20.56
C LYS A 476 13.64 3.59 -19.62
N LEU A 477 13.98 3.63 -18.33
CA LEU A 477 13.22 4.40 -17.35
C LEU A 477 13.74 5.86 -17.30
N PRO A 478 12.86 6.86 -17.24
CA PRO A 478 11.40 6.72 -17.18
C PRO A 478 10.77 6.45 -18.56
N SER A 479 9.62 5.76 -18.62
CA SER A 479 8.93 5.40 -19.88
C SER A 479 7.45 5.78 -19.86
N LEU A 480 6.98 6.37 -20.97
CA LEU A 480 5.59 6.79 -21.16
C LEU A 480 5.00 6.06 -22.37
N GLY A 481 3.86 5.43 -22.20
CA GLY A 481 3.20 4.59 -23.20
C GLY A 481 1.75 4.99 -23.37
N LEU A 482 1.40 5.49 -24.55
CA LEU A 482 0.08 6.02 -24.88
C LEU A 482 -0.40 5.39 -26.20
N PHE A 483 -1.03 4.22 -26.11
CA PHE A 483 -1.30 3.37 -27.28
C PHE A 483 -2.56 3.74 -28.06
N THR A 484 -3.51 4.43 -27.43
CA THR A 484 -4.76 4.87 -28.04
C THR A 484 -5.12 6.30 -27.62
N LYS A 485 -6.05 6.92 -28.36
CA LYS A 485 -6.51 8.30 -28.05
C LYS A 485 -7.29 8.36 -26.72
N SER A 486 -8.13 7.38 -26.44
CA SER A 486 -8.94 7.29 -25.22
C SER A 486 -8.56 6.01 -24.47
N HIS A 487 -9.52 5.24 -23.94
CA HIS A 487 -9.27 3.90 -23.41
C HIS A 487 -8.71 2.97 -24.51
N MET A 488 -8.08 1.88 -24.11
CA MET A 488 -7.71 0.80 -25.01
C MET A 488 -8.96 -0.02 -25.38
N ALA A 489 -8.88 -0.80 -26.47
CA ALA A 489 -9.98 -1.66 -26.89
C ALA A 489 -10.34 -2.70 -25.81
N TYR A 490 -11.62 -3.14 -25.76
CA TYR A 490 -11.98 -4.38 -25.07
C TYR A 490 -11.18 -5.54 -25.65
N GLU A 491 -10.91 -6.58 -24.85
CA GLU A 491 -10.08 -7.69 -25.31
C GLU A 491 -10.67 -8.39 -26.54
N ILE A 492 -12.00 -8.53 -26.62
CA ILE A 492 -12.65 -9.13 -27.79
C ILE A 492 -12.43 -8.33 -29.08
N ASP A 493 -12.32 -7.00 -28.98
CA ASP A 493 -12.15 -6.11 -30.13
C ASP A 493 -10.69 -5.74 -30.41
N ARG A 494 -9.77 -6.16 -29.54
CA ARG A 494 -8.37 -5.74 -29.59
C ARG A 494 -7.69 -6.28 -30.83
N ASN A 495 -7.16 -5.37 -31.65
CA ASN A 495 -6.23 -5.74 -32.70
C ASN A 495 -4.81 -5.84 -32.14
N ALA A 496 -4.32 -7.07 -31.95
CA ALA A 496 -3.00 -7.36 -31.39
C ALA A 496 -1.80 -6.80 -32.19
N THR A 497 -2.01 -6.35 -33.43
CA THR A 497 -0.97 -5.66 -34.23
C THR A 497 -0.92 -4.15 -33.98
N MET A 498 -1.96 -3.58 -33.36
CA MET A 498 -2.12 -2.15 -33.11
C MET A 498 -1.94 -1.79 -31.64
N GLU A 499 -2.41 -2.65 -30.73
CA GLU A 499 -2.42 -2.43 -29.28
C GLU A 499 -1.85 -3.63 -28.51
N PRO A 500 -1.00 -3.41 -27.49
CA PRO A 500 -0.58 -4.48 -26.60
C PRO A 500 -1.72 -4.94 -25.69
N SER A 501 -1.73 -6.21 -25.28
CA SER A 501 -2.65 -6.69 -24.25
C SER A 501 -2.24 -6.23 -22.85
N LEU A 502 -3.15 -6.32 -21.87
CA LEU A 502 -2.83 -6.09 -20.47
C LEU A 502 -1.71 -7.02 -19.99
N THR A 503 -1.76 -8.30 -20.36
CA THR A 503 -0.70 -9.28 -20.07
C THR A 503 0.64 -8.86 -20.66
N GLU A 504 0.68 -8.44 -21.93
CA GLU A 504 1.92 -8.00 -22.58
C GLU A 504 2.53 -6.78 -21.85
N MET A 505 1.71 -5.78 -21.51
CA MET A 505 2.16 -4.59 -20.78
C MET A 505 2.66 -4.93 -19.37
N ALA A 506 1.90 -5.75 -18.62
CA ALA A 506 2.25 -6.16 -17.26
C ALA A 506 3.61 -6.87 -17.21
N ILE A 507 3.82 -7.88 -18.06
CA ILE A 507 5.06 -8.66 -18.07
C ILE A 507 6.25 -7.82 -18.55
N ALA A 508 6.06 -6.96 -19.54
CA ALA A 508 7.11 -6.06 -19.99
C ALA A 508 7.49 -5.04 -18.90
N ALA A 509 6.52 -4.45 -18.20
CA ALA A 509 6.78 -3.51 -17.12
C ALA A 509 7.51 -4.18 -15.94
N LEU A 510 7.06 -5.36 -15.50
CA LEU A 510 7.74 -6.13 -14.44
C LEU A 510 9.18 -6.48 -14.83
N THR A 511 9.40 -6.88 -16.09
CA THR A 511 10.73 -7.19 -16.62
C THR A 511 11.63 -5.95 -16.62
N ALA A 512 11.15 -4.79 -17.06
CA ALA A 512 11.89 -3.53 -17.02
C ALA A 512 12.24 -3.11 -15.58
N LEU A 513 11.28 -3.18 -14.66
CA LEU A 513 11.47 -2.84 -13.24
C LEU A 513 12.51 -3.75 -12.58
N LYS A 514 12.48 -5.05 -12.87
CA LYS A 514 13.50 -6.00 -12.39
C LYS A 514 14.90 -5.68 -12.92
N GLN A 515 15.02 -5.33 -14.20
CA GLN A 515 16.32 -5.00 -14.80
C GLN A 515 16.96 -3.74 -14.22
N ALA A 516 16.14 -2.81 -13.74
CA ALA A 516 16.62 -1.61 -13.08
C ALA A 516 17.21 -1.85 -11.67
N ASP A 517 17.21 -3.10 -11.18
CA ASP A 517 17.86 -3.55 -9.94
C ASP A 517 17.49 -2.74 -8.67
N LYS A 518 16.22 -2.34 -8.60
CA LYS A 518 15.63 -1.68 -7.43
C LYS A 518 14.35 -2.41 -7.03
N PRO A 519 13.98 -2.38 -5.73
CA PRO A 519 12.63 -2.78 -5.36
C PRO A 519 11.64 -1.83 -6.03
N PHE A 520 10.40 -2.28 -6.19
CA PHE A 520 9.40 -1.51 -6.91
C PHE A 520 8.02 -1.62 -6.30
N PHE A 521 7.21 -0.60 -6.58
CA PHE A 521 5.77 -0.63 -6.43
C PHE A 521 5.16 -0.46 -7.82
N ILE A 522 4.25 -1.33 -8.21
CA ILE A 522 3.54 -1.21 -9.48
C ILE A 522 2.04 -1.44 -9.25
N MET A 523 1.23 -0.59 -9.87
CA MET A 523 -0.21 -0.80 -10.01
C MET A 523 -0.53 -1.17 -11.46
N ILE A 524 -1.29 -2.25 -11.64
CA ILE A 524 -1.74 -2.76 -12.94
C ILE A 524 -3.27 -2.87 -12.92
N GLU A 525 -3.95 -2.22 -13.86
CA GLU A 525 -5.40 -2.13 -13.90
C GLU A 525 -5.99 -2.82 -15.15
N GLY A 526 -6.91 -3.76 -14.93
CA GLY A 526 -7.85 -4.23 -15.95
C GLY A 526 -9.13 -3.39 -15.90
N ALA A 527 -9.13 -2.27 -16.61
CA ALA A 527 -10.13 -1.21 -16.42
C ALA A 527 -11.40 -1.38 -17.27
N ARG A 528 -11.35 -2.21 -18.30
CA ARG A 528 -12.46 -2.37 -19.25
C ARG A 528 -13.54 -3.34 -18.75
N ILE A 529 -13.29 -4.08 -17.66
CA ILE A 529 -14.31 -4.91 -17.01
C ILE A 529 -15.49 -4.05 -16.53
N ASP A 530 -15.21 -2.94 -15.88
CA ASP A 530 -16.18 -1.94 -15.44
C ASP A 530 -16.95 -1.29 -16.60
N HIS A 531 -16.24 -0.79 -17.61
CA HIS A 531 -16.88 -0.16 -18.77
C HIS A 531 -17.86 -1.10 -19.50
N ALA A 532 -17.50 -2.39 -19.62
CA ALA A 532 -18.41 -3.38 -20.20
C ALA A 532 -19.65 -3.60 -19.30
N ALA A 533 -19.47 -3.61 -17.97
CA ALA A 533 -20.57 -3.73 -17.03
C ALA A 533 -21.49 -2.49 -17.01
N HIS A 534 -20.95 -1.27 -17.15
CA HIS A 534 -21.75 -0.06 -17.36
C HIS A 534 -22.63 -0.15 -18.62
N ASN A 535 -22.11 -0.76 -19.67
CA ASN A 535 -22.84 -1.04 -20.91
C ASN A 535 -23.80 -2.23 -20.79
N ASN A 536 -23.78 -2.96 -19.67
CA ASN A 536 -24.39 -4.28 -19.47
C ASN A 536 -24.01 -5.28 -20.57
N ASP A 537 -22.81 -5.16 -21.14
CA ASP A 537 -22.32 -5.98 -22.24
C ASP A 537 -21.69 -7.27 -21.72
N PRO A 538 -22.39 -8.43 -21.81
CA PRO A 538 -21.88 -9.68 -21.26
C PRO A 538 -20.63 -10.17 -22.00
N ILE A 539 -20.47 -9.84 -23.28
CA ILE A 539 -19.37 -10.34 -24.11
C ILE A 539 -18.10 -9.54 -23.87
N GLY A 540 -18.21 -8.20 -23.88
CA GLY A 540 -17.09 -7.34 -23.50
C GLY A 540 -16.60 -7.67 -22.08
N HIS A 541 -17.55 -7.85 -21.14
CA HIS A 541 -17.24 -8.15 -19.74
C HIS A 541 -16.53 -9.50 -19.60
N PHE A 542 -16.98 -10.54 -20.31
CA PHE A 542 -16.36 -11.86 -20.27
C PHE A 542 -14.89 -11.85 -20.73
N TYR A 543 -14.60 -11.29 -21.91
CA TYR A 543 -13.26 -11.37 -22.49
C TYR A 543 -12.23 -10.55 -21.69
N ASP A 544 -12.62 -9.41 -21.14
CA ASP A 544 -11.74 -8.63 -20.26
C ASP A 544 -11.50 -9.32 -18.89
N ILE A 545 -12.48 -10.02 -18.32
CA ILE A 545 -12.26 -10.86 -17.13
C ILE A 545 -11.30 -12.01 -17.44
N VAL A 546 -11.44 -12.63 -18.61
CA VAL A 546 -10.53 -13.71 -19.04
C VAL A 546 -9.10 -13.17 -19.23
N GLU A 547 -8.92 -12.02 -19.88
CA GLU A 547 -7.59 -11.42 -20.03
C GLU A 547 -6.99 -10.99 -18.69
N TYR A 548 -7.78 -10.47 -17.76
CA TYR A 548 -7.30 -10.18 -16.41
C TYR A 548 -6.83 -11.45 -15.67
N ASN A 549 -7.54 -12.58 -15.83
CA ASN A 549 -7.11 -13.87 -15.29
C ASN A 549 -5.83 -14.39 -15.96
N ASN A 550 -5.68 -14.23 -17.29
CA ASN A 550 -4.46 -14.56 -18.01
C ASN A 550 -3.27 -13.71 -17.52
N MET A 551 -3.50 -12.41 -17.31
CA MET A 551 -2.48 -11.51 -16.77
C MET A 551 -2.08 -11.93 -15.35
N PHE A 552 -3.04 -12.25 -14.48
CA PHE A 552 -2.75 -12.73 -13.13
C PHE A 552 -1.91 -14.01 -13.16
N GLU A 553 -2.26 -14.98 -14.03
CA GLU A 553 -1.48 -16.20 -14.25
C GLU A 553 -0.04 -15.88 -14.67
N ALA A 554 0.11 -14.98 -15.65
CA ALA A 554 1.40 -14.58 -16.16
C ALA A 554 2.25 -13.88 -15.09
N VAL A 555 1.66 -13.02 -14.26
CA VAL A 555 2.35 -12.34 -13.15
C VAL A 555 2.84 -13.34 -12.09
N VAL A 556 1.99 -14.28 -11.69
CA VAL A 556 2.38 -15.36 -10.75
C VAL A 556 3.54 -16.17 -11.33
N LYS A 557 3.43 -16.59 -12.60
CA LYS A 557 4.49 -17.32 -13.30
C LYS A 557 5.78 -16.50 -13.38
N TRP A 558 5.67 -15.20 -13.68
CA TRP A 558 6.82 -14.30 -13.73
C TRP A 558 7.52 -14.23 -12.38
N ILE A 559 6.79 -14.14 -11.26
CA ILE A 559 7.38 -14.18 -9.91
C ILE A 559 8.09 -15.51 -9.67
N ASP A 560 7.47 -16.62 -10.03
CA ASP A 560 8.06 -17.95 -9.86
C ASP A 560 9.36 -18.11 -10.63
N GLU A 561 9.46 -17.54 -11.83
CA GLU A 561 10.66 -17.56 -12.66
C GLU A 561 11.72 -16.53 -12.24
N ASN A 562 11.31 -15.41 -11.62
CA ASN A 562 12.19 -14.28 -11.35
C ASN A 562 12.56 -14.07 -9.88
N GLU A 563 12.01 -14.87 -8.96
CA GLU A 563 12.33 -14.84 -7.54
C GLU A 563 13.11 -16.10 -7.13
N SER A 564 14.43 -15.99 -6.93
CA SER A 564 15.27 -17.14 -6.55
C SER A 564 15.17 -17.49 -5.06
N GLY A 565 14.62 -16.59 -4.23
CA GLY A 565 14.63 -16.69 -2.78
C GLY A 565 15.95 -16.21 -2.13
N SER A 566 16.88 -15.67 -2.93
CA SER A 566 18.13 -15.09 -2.45
C SER A 566 17.86 -13.93 -1.47
N PRO A 567 18.63 -13.81 -0.36
CA PRO A 567 18.50 -12.71 0.59
C PRO A 567 18.83 -11.33 -0.01
N ASN A 568 19.49 -11.29 -1.18
CA ASN A 568 19.83 -10.06 -1.88
C ASN A 568 18.80 -9.68 -2.96
N GLU A 569 17.84 -10.54 -3.28
CA GLU A 569 16.74 -10.25 -4.21
C GLU A 569 15.50 -9.78 -3.46
N PRO A 570 14.68 -8.90 -4.06
CA PRO A 570 13.42 -8.52 -3.45
C PRO A 570 12.46 -9.71 -3.34
N GLU A 571 11.67 -9.75 -2.28
CA GLU A 571 10.47 -10.59 -2.13
C GLU A 571 9.31 -9.88 -2.84
N TYR A 572 8.62 -10.59 -3.73
CA TYR A 572 7.45 -10.06 -4.43
C TYR A 572 6.17 -10.53 -3.75
N ILE A 573 5.21 -9.63 -3.58
CA ILE A 573 3.83 -9.96 -3.25
C ILE A 573 2.91 -9.40 -4.33
N VAL A 574 1.98 -10.24 -4.78
CA VAL A 574 0.83 -9.82 -5.60
C VAL A 574 -0.35 -9.62 -4.67
N ILE A 575 -1.03 -8.48 -4.81
CA ILE A 575 -2.32 -8.21 -4.18
C ILE A 575 -3.27 -7.86 -5.30
N SER A 576 -4.34 -8.63 -5.49
CA SER A 576 -5.38 -8.32 -6.47
C SER A 576 -6.71 -8.10 -5.76
N THR A 577 -7.42 -7.06 -6.17
CA THR A 577 -8.80 -6.81 -5.75
C THR A 577 -9.49 -5.95 -6.81
N SER A 578 -10.73 -5.54 -6.54
CA SER A 578 -11.49 -4.61 -7.38
C SER A 578 -11.73 -3.33 -6.61
N ASP A 579 -12.01 -2.24 -7.28
CA ASP A 579 -12.44 -0.99 -6.64
C ASP A 579 -13.92 -1.00 -6.24
N HIS A 580 -14.78 -1.67 -7.01
CA HIS A 580 -16.20 -1.93 -6.76
C HIS A 580 -16.72 -3.08 -7.65
N GLU A 581 -18.00 -3.43 -7.48
CA GLU A 581 -18.77 -4.18 -8.48
C GLU A 581 -19.51 -3.19 -9.39
N CYS A 582 -19.72 -3.55 -10.67
CA CYS A 582 -20.47 -2.75 -11.62
C CYS A 582 -21.58 -3.52 -12.32
N GLY A 583 -22.70 -2.84 -12.61
CA GLY A 583 -23.86 -3.37 -13.33
C GLY A 583 -24.88 -4.10 -12.45
N GLY A 584 -24.48 -4.60 -11.28
CA GLY A 584 -25.32 -5.40 -10.39
C GLY A 584 -25.83 -6.65 -11.11
N LEU A 585 -24.88 -7.43 -11.65
CA LEU A 585 -25.12 -8.60 -12.49
C LEU A 585 -25.73 -9.76 -11.70
N THR A 586 -26.73 -10.42 -12.27
CA THR A 586 -27.32 -11.67 -11.76
C THR A 586 -27.37 -12.76 -12.84
N LEU A 587 -26.90 -13.97 -12.50
CA LEU A 587 -26.99 -15.16 -13.35
C LEU A 587 -28.31 -15.88 -13.11
N ALA A 588 -29.38 -15.20 -13.52
CA ALA A 588 -30.77 -15.62 -13.60
C ALA A 588 -31.57 -14.32 -13.61
N GLU A 589 -32.54 -14.22 -14.51
CA GLU A 589 -33.47 -13.11 -14.58
C GLU A 589 -34.88 -13.66 -14.72
N GLN A 590 -35.79 -13.17 -13.87
CA GLN A 590 -37.22 -13.32 -14.13
C GLN A 590 -37.67 -12.12 -14.97
N ARG A 591 -38.01 -12.37 -16.23
CA ARG A 591 -38.50 -11.33 -17.12
C ARG A 591 -39.95 -11.00 -16.78
N VAL A 592 -40.42 -9.85 -17.26
CA VAL A 592 -41.76 -9.33 -16.91
C VAL A 592 -42.87 -10.23 -17.47
N GLU A 593 -42.59 -10.92 -18.58
CA GLU A 593 -43.46 -11.85 -19.27
C GLU A 593 -43.38 -13.31 -18.75
N ASP A 594 -42.47 -13.59 -17.81
CA ASP A 594 -42.32 -14.93 -17.24
C ASP A 594 -43.37 -15.15 -16.14
N GLU A 595 -44.23 -16.16 -16.33
CA GLU A 595 -45.31 -16.50 -15.39
C GLU A 595 -44.80 -17.07 -14.06
N VAL A 596 -43.59 -17.65 -14.07
CA VAL A 596 -42.93 -18.27 -12.92
C VAL A 596 -41.43 -17.97 -12.95
N ALA A 597 -40.80 -17.87 -11.78
CA ALA A 597 -39.36 -17.77 -11.68
C ALA A 597 -38.71 -19.09 -12.14
N ALA A 598 -37.82 -19.01 -13.13
CA ALA A 598 -37.09 -20.16 -13.67
C ALA A 598 -35.64 -20.16 -13.17
N TYR A 599 -35.10 -21.35 -12.90
CA TYR A 599 -33.72 -21.52 -12.41
C TYR A 599 -32.76 -21.75 -13.58
N VAL A 600 -32.74 -20.81 -14.52
CA VAL A 600 -32.03 -20.97 -15.80
C VAL A 600 -31.31 -19.68 -16.19
N TRP A 601 -30.15 -19.85 -16.83
CA TRP A 601 -29.50 -18.84 -17.67
C TRP A 601 -28.81 -19.57 -18.82
N TYR A 602 -28.77 -18.97 -20.01
CA TYR A 602 -28.41 -19.63 -21.27
C TYR A 602 -27.08 -19.09 -21.81
N PRO A 603 -25.93 -19.65 -21.41
CA PRO A 603 -24.60 -19.19 -21.86
C PRO A 603 -24.38 -19.31 -23.36
N ASP A 604 -25.02 -20.27 -24.02
CA ASP A 604 -24.83 -20.58 -25.44
C ASP A 604 -25.27 -19.47 -26.39
N VAL A 605 -26.21 -18.62 -25.94
CA VAL A 605 -26.62 -17.39 -26.62
C VAL A 605 -25.43 -16.47 -26.91
N LEU A 606 -24.41 -16.51 -26.04
CA LEU A 606 -23.26 -15.63 -26.08
C LEU A 606 -22.09 -16.18 -26.93
N PHE A 607 -22.14 -17.44 -27.36
CA PHE A 607 -20.97 -18.11 -27.95
C PHE A 607 -20.54 -17.55 -29.30
N GLY A 608 -21.51 -17.10 -30.11
CA GLY A 608 -21.28 -16.65 -31.47
C GLY A 608 -20.91 -15.17 -31.61
N ALA A 609 -21.03 -14.39 -30.53
CA ALA A 609 -20.76 -12.96 -30.58
C ALA A 609 -19.27 -12.68 -30.88
N LYS A 610 -19.02 -11.75 -31.81
CA LYS A 610 -17.69 -11.48 -32.38
C LYS A 610 -17.06 -10.19 -31.86
N HIS A 611 -17.88 -9.28 -31.37
CA HIS A 611 -17.47 -7.92 -30.99
C HIS A 611 -18.25 -7.45 -29.76
N SER A 612 -17.69 -6.49 -29.03
CA SER A 612 -18.47 -5.78 -28.01
C SER A 612 -19.58 -4.93 -28.66
N THR A 613 -20.60 -4.65 -27.86
CA THR A 613 -21.69 -3.75 -28.24
C THR A 613 -21.23 -2.31 -28.45
N GLU A 614 -20.17 -1.88 -27.77
CA GLU A 614 -19.54 -0.57 -27.98
C GLU A 614 -18.90 -0.48 -29.37
N PHE A 615 -18.15 -1.51 -29.77
CA PHE A 615 -17.56 -1.60 -31.11
C PHE A 615 -18.64 -1.59 -32.19
N LEU A 616 -19.69 -2.39 -32.01
CA LEU A 616 -20.79 -2.51 -32.98
C LEU A 616 -21.63 -1.24 -33.10
N SER A 617 -21.87 -0.55 -31.98
CA SER A 617 -22.51 0.77 -31.96
C SER A 617 -21.68 1.78 -32.76
N ALA A 618 -20.37 1.86 -32.50
CA ALA A 618 -19.47 2.76 -33.24
C ALA A 618 -19.37 2.40 -34.74
N GLN A 619 -19.32 1.11 -35.07
CA GLN A 619 -19.34 0.63 -36.45
C GLN A 619 -20.62 1.08 -37.17
N PHE A 620 -21.78 0.87 -36.54
CA PHE A 620 -23.06 1.26 -37.10
C PHE A 620 -23.14 2.77 -37.32
N LEU A 621 -22.84 3.57 -36.31
CA LEU A 621 -22.93 5.03 -36.37
C LEU A 621 -22.02 5.61 -37.46
N SER A 622 -20.81 5.07 -37.60
CA SER A 622 -19.88 5.46 -38.66
C SER A 622 -20.41 5.12 -40.05
N TRP A 623 -20.97 3.92 -40.21
CA TRP A 623 -21.48 3.44 -41.50
C TRP A 623 -22.81 4.10 -41.92
N ALA A 624 -23.70 4.37 -40.95
CA ALA A 624 -25.05 4.88 -41.16
C ALA A 624 -25.10 6.32 -41.68
N MET A 625 -23.98 7.05 -41.58
CA MET A 625 -23.87 8.40 -42.12
C MET A 625 -24.28 8.46 -43.60
N ASN A 626 -25.30 9.27 -43.90
CA ASN A 626 -25.87 9.46 -45.24
C ASN A 626 -26.48 8.21 -45.88
N LYS A 627 -26.94 7.24 -45.09
CA LYS A 627 -27.67 6.04 -45.56
C LYS A 627 -29.17 6.22 -45.45
N SER A 628 -29.93 5.55 -46.32
CA SER A 628 -31.40 5.55 -46.22
C SER A 628 -31.86 4.76 -44.99
N ASP A 629 -33.06 5.05 -44.47
CA ASP A 629 -33.61 4.31 -43.32
C ASP A 629 -33.70 2.79 -43.59
N SER A 630 -34.01 2.39 -44.84
CA SER A 630 -34.04 0.97 -45.22
C SER A 630 -32.66 0.33 -45.21
N ASP A 631 -31.61 1.05 -45.66
CA ASP A 631 -30.24 0.55 -45.60
C ASP A 631 -29.79 0.40 -44.15
N GLN A 632 -30.08 1.40 -43.32
CA GLN A 632 -29.82 1.38 -41.87
C GLN A 632 -30.48 0.19 -41.18
N PHE A 633 -31.77 -0.04 -41.46
CA PHE A 633 -32.50 -1.18 -40.91
C PHE A 633 -31.87 -2.51 -41.32
N ASN A 634 -31.59 -2.72 -42.61
CA ASN A 634 -31.02 -3.97 -43.10
C ASN A 634 -29.60 -4.22 -42.56
N TYR A 635 -28.76 -3.19 -42.49
CA TYR A 635 -27.41 -3.32 -41.95
C TYR A 635 -27.41 -3.59 -40.44
N MET A 636 -28.31 -2.94 -39.69
CA MET A 636 -28.53 -3.23 -38.27
C MET A 636 -28.97 -4.69 -38.06
N ARG A 637 -29.98 -5.15 -38.81
CA ARG A 637 -30.50 -6.52 -38.69
C ARG A 637 -29.45 -7.56 -39.06
N ASP A 638 -28.93 -7.47 -40.27
CA ASP A 638 -28.18 -8.57 -40.87
C ASP A 638 -26.72 -8.52 -40.44
N THR A 639 -26.07 -7.35 -40.47
CA THR A 639 -24.65 -7.23 -40.10
C THR A 639 -24.45 -7.05 -38.60
N ILE A 640 -25.11 -6.08 -37.96
CA ILE A 640 -24.83 -5.81 -36.53
C ILE A 640 -25.36 -6.93 -35.65
N ILE A 641 -26.65 -7.28 -35.76
CA ILE A 641 -27.31 -8.17 -34.80
C ILE A 641 -27.14 -9.65 -35.19
N LYS A 642 -27.51 -10.05 -36.42
CA LYS A 642 -27.42 -11.46 -36.83
C LYS A 642 -25.97 -11.94 -36.98
N ASP A 643 -25.15 -11.23 -37.74
CA ASP A 643 -23.79 -11.71 -38.04
C ASP A 643 -22.80 -11.49 -36.90
N ASN A 644 -22.88 -10.37 -36.17
CA ASN A 644 -21.86 -10.00 -35.17
C ASN A 644 -22.29 -10.21 -33.72
N LEU A 645 -23.55 -9.98 -33.34
CA LEU A 645 -24.06 -10.43 -32.02
C LEU A 645 -24.47 -11.92 -32.03
N ALA A 646 -24.55 -12.55 -33.20
CA ALA A 646 -25.01 -13.93 -33.39
C ALA A 646 -26.44 -14.19 -32.91
N VAL A 647 -27.31 -13.18 -33.04
CA VAL A 647 -28.74 -13.29 -32.67
C VAL A 647 -29.58 -13.50 -33.92
N ALA A 648 -29.84 -14.77 -34.26
CA ALA A 648 -30.56 -15.15 -35.47
C ALA A 648 -32.05 -14.79 -35.45
N ASP A 649 -32.67 -14.80 -34.27
CA ASP A 649 -34.10 -14.60 -34.04
C ASP A 649 -34.47 -13.15 -33.66
N VAL A 650 -33.64 -12.18 -34.07
CA VAL A 650 -33.95 -10.76 -33.88
C VAL A 650 -35.26 -10.40 -34.58
N GLN A 651 -36.12 -9.66 -33.88
CA GLN A 651 -37.40 -9.19 -34.39
C GLN A 651 -37.28 -7.80 -35.03
N ASP A 652 -38.16 -7.49 -35.99
CA ASP A 652 -38.11 -6.22 -36.73
C ASP A 652 -38.28 -4.99 -35.81
N ASP A 653 -39.06 -5.10 -34.73
CA ASP A 653 -39.21 -4.02 -33.74
C ASP A 653 -37.95 -3.82 -32.90
N GLU A 654 -37.18 -4.88 -32.64
CA GLU A 654 -35.88 -4.79 -31.96
C GLU A 654 -34.84 -4.06 -32.83
N VAL A 655 -34.84 -4.37 -34.13
CA VAL A 655 -33.98 -3.70 -35.14
C VAL A 655 -34.38 -2.23 -35.28
N GLN A 656 -35.67 -1.95 -35.45
CA GLN A 656 -36.15 -0.57 -35.61
C GLN A 656 -35.79 0.26 -34.37
N ARG A 657 -35.96 -0.29 -33.17
CA ARG A 657 -35.57 0.40 -31.94
C ARG A 657 -34.08 0.70 -31.88
N ALA A 658 -33.22 -0.22 -32.34
CA ALA A 658 -31.78 0.01 -32.40
C ALA A 658 -31.47 1.18 -33.36
N VAL A 659 -32.09 1.21 -34.55
CA VAL A 659 -31.93 2.32 -35.51
C VAL A 659 -32.43 3.64 -34.92
N ASP A 660 -33.57 3.64 -34.23
CA ASP A 660 -34.09 4.85 -33.60
C ASP A 660 -33.15 5.38 -32.51
N LEU A 661 -32.62 4.49 -31.66
CA LEU A 661 -31.66 4.85 -30.62
C LEU A 661 -30.32 5.34 -31.17
N SER A 662 -29.93 4.89 -32.37
CA SER A 662 -28.72 5.40 -33.04
C SER A 662 -28.80 6.88 -33.43
N LYS A 663 -30.01 7.45 -33.46
CA LYS A 663 -30.28 8.85 -33.82
C LYS A 663 -30.32 9.76 -32.59
N GLU A 664 -30.22 9.20 -31.38
CA GLU A 664 -30.17 9.98 -30.13
C GLU A 664 -28.85 10.75 -30.00
N SER A 665 -28.90 11.91 -29.36
CA SER A 665 -27.72 12.77 -29.16
C SER A 665 -26.94 12.41 -27.89
N ASP A 666 -26.52 11.16 -27.77
CA ASP A 666 -25.89 10.61 -26.56
C ASP A 666 -24.57 9.85 -26.82
N SER A 667 -23.91 10.15 -27.95
CA SER A 667 -22.68 9.48 -28.39
C SER A 667 -22.82 7.98 -28.66
N GLY A 668 -24.04 7.46 -28.83
CA GLY A 668 -24.30 6.06 -29.14
C GLY A 668 -24.50 5.15 -27.93
N LEU A 669 -24.50 5.72 -26.72
CA LEU A 669 -24.63 4.95 -25.48
C LEU A 669 -25.94 4.17 -25.40
N SER A 670 -27.07 4.80 -25.75
CA SER A 670 -28.37 4.11 -25.77
C SER A 670 -28.38 2.94 -26.74
N LEU A 671 -27.75 3.10 -27.90
CA LEU A 671 -27.60 2.01 -28.87
C LEU A 671 -26.75 0.87 -28.29
N THR A 672 -25.61 1.18 -27.68
CA THR A 672 -24.73 0.20 -27.04
C THR A 672 -25.49 -0.65 -26.00
N ILE A 673 -26.18 0.00 -25.06
CA ILE A 673 -26.96 -0.70 -24.01
C ILE A 673 -28.12 -1.50 -24.62
N TRP A 674 -28.74 -1.00 -25.69
CA TRP A 674 -29.81 -1.71 -26.38
C TRP A 674 -29.32 -3.01 -27.02
N LEU A 675 -28.20 -2.95 -27.74
CA LEU A 675 -27.57 -4.13 -28.34
C LEU A 675 -27.20 -5.17 -27.27
N ALA A 676 -26.71 -4.71 -26.11
CA ALA A 676 -26.44 -5.61 -24.98
C ALA A 676 -27.71 -6.26 -24.44
N SER A 677 -28.80 -5.49 -24.31
CA SER A 677 -30.10 -5.98 -23.81
C SER A 677 -30.68 -7.12 -24.66
N ILE A 678 -30.51 -7.05 -25.99
CA ILE A 678 -30.94 -8.12 -26.93
C ILE A 678 -30.32 -9.47 -26.55
N MET A 679 -29.03 -9.50 -26.20
CA MET A 679 -28.34 -10.71 -25.76
C MET A 679 -28.75 -11.12 -24.33
N ASN A 680 -28.81 -10.16 -23.40
CA ASN A 680 -29.10 -10.42 -21.99
C ASN A 680 -30.46 -11.09 -21.79
N TRP A 681 -31.51 -10.65 -22.49
CA TRP A 681 -32.84 -11.27 -22.39
C TRP A 681 -32.90 -12.71 -22.88
N ARG A 682 -32.13 -13.01 -23.93
CA ARG A 682 -32.01 -14.36 -24.47
C ARG A 682 -31.17 -15.24 -23.54
N ALA A 683 -30.13 -14.68 -22.94
CA ALA A 683 -29.27 -15.35 -21.98
C ALA A 683 -29.87 -15.47 -20.57
N HIS A 684 -30.99 -14.78 -20.27
CA HIS A 684 -31.58 -14.63 -18.93
C HIS A 684 -30.56 -14.06 -17.92
N LEU A 685 -29.82 -13.04 -18.33
CA LEU A 685 -28.89 -12.30 -17.47
C LEU A 685 -29.52 -11.00 -16.99
N GLY A 686 -29.59 -10.83 -15.68
CA GLY A 686 -30.14 -9.63 -15.07
C GLY A 686 -29.05 -8.59 -14.80
N TRP A 687 -29.36 -7.32 -15.06
CA TRP A 687 -28.52 -6.18 -14.71
C TRP A 687 -29.39 -5.14 -14.01
N SER A 688 -29.07 -4.81 -12.77
CA SER A 688 -29.93 -3.94 -11.95
C SER A 688 -29.68 -2.45 -12.18
N THR A 689 -28.50 -2.09 -12.69
CA THR A 689 -28.05 -0.72 -12.89
C THR A 689 -27.08 -0.63 -14.06
N THR A 690 -26.86 0.58 -14.60
CA THR A 690 -25.73 0.89 -15.50
C THR A 690 -24.66 1.67 -14.74
N GLY A 691 -24.65 1.55 -13.41
CA GLY A 691 -23.68 2.15 -12.50
C GLY A 691 -23.06 1.09 -11.59
N HIS A 692 -22.36 1.52 -10.56
CA HIS A 692 -21.76 0.59 -9.60
C HIS A 692 -22.78 0.03 -8.61
N SER A 693 -22.41 -1.03 -7.90
CA SER A 693 -23.15 -1.54 -6.74
C SER A 693 -22.28 -1.64 -5.48
N GLY A 694 -22.92 -1.62 -4.32
CA GLY A 694 -22.26 -1.68 -3.01
C GLY A 694 -21.90 -3.09 -2.54
N VAL A 695 -21.66 -4.02 -3.47
CA VAL A 695 -21.28 -5.41 -3.14
C VAL A 695 -19.80 -5.45 -2.74
N ASP A 696 -19.49 -6.20 -1.68
CA ASP A 696 -18.11 -6.48 -1.29
C ASP A 696 -17.38 -7.22 -2.42
N VAL A 697 -16.16 -6.79 -2.73
CA VAL A 697 -15.35 -7.35 -3.81
C VAL A 697 -14.34 -8.36 -3.28
N LEU A 698 -13.83 -9.25 -4.15
CA LEU A 698 -12.93 -10.33 -3.75
C LEU A 698 -11.49 -9.82 -3.54
N LEU A 699 -10.78 -10.44 -2.59
CA LEU A 699 -9.38 -10.17 -2.26
C LEU A 699 -8.52 -11.40 -2.52
N TYR A 700 -7.53 -11.24 -3.40
CA TYR A 700 -6.59 -12.28 -3.77
C TYR A 700 -5.17 -11.86 -3.44
N ALA A 701 -4.31 -12.81 -3.06
CA ALA A 701 -2.88 -12.53 -2.93
C ALA A 701 -2.03 -13.75 -3.22
N TYR A 702 -0.82 -13.48 -3.73
CA TYR A 702 0.20 -14.49 -3.96
C TYR A 702 1.57 -14.03 -3.46
N ILE A 703 2.29 -14.94 -2.82
CA ILE A 703 3.67 -14.73 -2.40
C ILE A 703 4.39 -16.08 -2.39
N LYS A 704 5.54 -16.17 -3.07
CA LYS A 704 6.33 -17.40 -3.19
C LYS A 704 7.06 -17.78 -1.89
N SER A 705 7.33 -16.78 -1.03
CA SER A 705 8.16 -16.91 0.18
C SER A 705 7.71 -18.03 1.14
N LYS A 706 8.65 -18.75 1.75
CA LYS A 706 8.36 -19.82 2.75
C LYS A 706 7.65 -19.30 4.01
N LYS A 707 7.79 -18.01 4.32
CA LYS A 707 7.04 -17.33 5.40
C LYS A 707 5.76 -16.67 4.90
N GLY A 708 5.44 -16.84 3.62
CA GLY A 708 4.32 -16.25 2.91
C GLY A 708 2.99 -16.52 3.60
N ASN A 709 2.78 -17.71 4.14
CA ASN A 709 1.54 -18.05 4.84
C ASN A 709 1.22 -17.10 6.01
N LEU A 710 2.23 -16.64 6.78
CA LEU A 710 2.01 -15.67 7.87
C LEU A 710 1.62 -14.28 7.36
N ILE A 711 2.02 -13.95 6.13
CA ILE A 711 1.61 -12.72 5.46
C ILE A 711 0.20 -12.90 4.93
N LEU A 712 -0.07 -13.98 4.20
CA LEU A 712 -1.39 -14.29 3.61
C LEU A 712 -2.48 -14.47 4.66
N ASP A 713 -2.16 -14.94 5.87
CA ASP A 713 -3.11 -15.03 6.98
C ASP A 713 -3.70 -13.66 7.37
N GLN A 714 -3.01 -12.56 7.09
CA GLN A 714 -3.53 -11.21 7.35
C GLN A 714 -4.58 -10.74 6.34
N PHE A 715 -4.64 -11.36 5.17
CA PHE A 715 -5.61 -11.07 4.09
C PHE A 715 -6.92 -11.85 4.26
N LYS A 716 -6.98 -12.76 5.24
CA LYS A 716 -8.17 -13.58 5.47
C LYS A 716 -9.26 -12.78 6.16
N GLY A 717 -10.47 -12.88 5.61
CA GLY A 717 -11.67 -12.27 6.15
C GLY A 717 -12.14 -11.06 5.35
N ASN A 718 -12.83 -10.14 6.02
CA ASN A 718 -13.41 -8.97 5.40
C ASN A 718 -12.68 -7.71 5.88
N HIS A 719 -12.14 -6.94 4.94
CA HIS A 719 -11.39 -5.73 5.23
C HIS A 719 -12.10 -4.48 4.67
N GLU A 720 -11.72 -3.31 5.18
CA GLU A 720 -12.08 -2.04 4.54
C GLU A 720 -11.08 -1.72 3.44
N ASN A 721 -11.46 -1.04 2.35
CA ASN A 721 -10.53 -0.74 1.24
C ASN A 721 -9.28 0.04 1.68
N THR A 722 -9.38 0.91 2.69
CA THR A 722 -8.23 1.63 3.29
C THR A 722 -7.16 0.69 3.85
N TRP A 723 -7.54 -0.53 4.22
CA TRP A 723 -6.63 -1.54 4.77
C TRP A 723 -5.52 -1.89 3.76
N ILE A 724 -5.81 -1.90 2.45
CA ILE A 724 -4.80 -2.24 1.43
C ILE A 724 -3.67 -1.21 1.41
N GLY A 725 -4.01 0.09 1.43
CA GLY A 725 -3.02 1.17 1.49
C GLY A 725 -2.23 1.16 2.80
N GLN A 726 -2.91 1.01 3.93
CA GLN A 726 -2.28 0.93 5.26
C GLN A 726 -1.37 -0.29 5.40
N TRP A 727 -1.82 -1.45 4.91
CA TRP A 727 -1.05 -2.69 4.92
C TRP A 727 0.17 -2.58 4.03
N THR A 728 0.02 -2.04 2.81
CA THR A 728 1.12 -1.82 1.87
C THR A 728 2.16 -0.89 2.44
N ALA A 729 1.74 0.23 3.03
CA ALA A 729 2.63 1.16 3.72
C ALA A 729 3.40 0.47 4.85
N LYS A 730 2.74 -0.33 5.68
CA LYS A 730 3.39 -1.10 6.74
C LYS A 730 4.35 -2.15 6.19
N TYR A 731 3.97 -2.88 5.14
CA TYR A 731 4.77 -3.95 4.54
C TYR A 731 6.05 -3.41 3.90
N LEU A 732 5.98 -2.26 3.23
CA LEU A 732 7.13 -1.58 2.62
C LEU A 732 7.85 -0.59 3.58
N ASN A 733 7.34 -0.43 4.80
CA ASN A 733 7.82 0.51 5.82
C ASN A 733 7.83 1.97 5.29
N LEU A 734 6.74 2.39 4.66
CA LEU A 734 6.57 3.72 4.07
C LEU A 734 6.11 4.74 5.12
N ASP A 735 6.48 6.01 4.90
CA ASP A 735 6.06 7.15 5.71
C ASP A 735 5.14 8.04 4.86
N LEU A 736 3.85 7.69 4.83
CA LEU A 736 2.84 8.44 4.08
C LEU A 736 2.67 9.85 4.66
N GLU A 737 2.78 10.01 5.98
CA GLU A 737 2.61 11.30 6.68
C GLU A 737 3.65 12.33 6.24
N SER A 738 4.92 11.91 6.09
CA SER A 738 5.98 12.78 5.56
C SER A 738 5.70 13.24 4.13
N VAL A 739 5.18 12.36 3.28
CA VAL A 739 4.77 12.74 1.91
C VAL A 739 3.58 13.70 1.95
N THR A 740 2.55 13.40 2.75
CA THR A 740 1.40 14.28 2.95
C THR A 740 1.83 15.69 3.41
N ARG A 741 2.74 15.79 4.39
CA ARG A 741 3.27 17.09 4.84
C ARG A 741 3.91 17.86 3.69
N LYS A 742 4.73 17.21 2.85
CA LYS A 742 5.36 17.87 1.70
C LYS A 742 4.34 18.37 0.69
N LEU A 743 3.33 17.55 0.39
CA LEU A 743 2.23 17.92 -0.51
C LEU A 743 1.46 19.15 -0.02
N ASN A 744 1.33 19.31 1.30
CA ASN A 744 0.59 20.41 1.93
C ASN A 744 1.51 21.48 2.53
N ASN A 745 2.61 21.83 1.85
CA ASN A 745 3.53 22.94 2.20
C ASN A 745 4.09 22.88 3.64
N GLY A 746 4.30 21.68 4.17
CA GLY A 746 4.85 21.45 5.52
C GLY A 746 3.82 21.56 6.65
N SER A 747 2.53 21.73 6.34
CA SER A 747 1.48 21.77 7.36
C SER A 747 1.26 20.40 8.01
N ASP A 748 1.03 20.36 9.32
CA ASP A 748 0.73 19.13 10.08
C ASP A 748 -0.73 18.64 9.91
N VAL A 749 -1.33 18.91 8.75
CA VAL A 749 -2.70 18.47 8.46
C VAL A 749 -2.69 16.96 8.24
N LEU A 750 -3.42 16.24 9.09
CA LEU A 750 -3.58 14.79 8.96
C LEU A 750 -4.76 14.48 8.03
N PRO A 751 -4.53 13.82 6.87
CA PRO A 751 -5.60 13.47 5.95
C PRO A 751 -6.54 12.45 6.61
N GLY A 752 -7.84 12.61 6.40
CA GLY A 752 -8.86 11.74 7.00
C GLY A 752 -9.22 12.06 8.46
N ALA A 753 -8.70 13.14 9.05
CA ALA A 753 -9.13 13.58 10.38
C ALA A 753 -10.64 13.85 10.46
N SER A 754 -11.28 14.18 9.33
CA SER A 754 -12.73 14.37 9.18
C SER A 754 -13.51 13.09 8.82
N SER A 755 -12.84 12.01 8.40
CA SER A 755 -13.51 10.79 7.91
C SER A 755 -13.97 9.84 9.02
N ALA A 756 -13.50 10.04 10.25
CA ALA A 756 -13.71 9.12 11.37
C ALA A 756 -15.16 9.03 11.89
N ASN A 757 -16.07 9.91 11.47
CA ASN A 757 -17.39 10.06 12.10
C ASN A 757 -18.58 10.34 11.16
N LYS A 758 -18.52 9.94 9.88
CA LYS A 758 -19.69 10.09 9.00
C LYS A 758 -20.61 8.87 9.12
N THR A 759 -21.57 8.97 10.03
CA THR A 759 -22.82 8.19 10.06
C THR A 759 -23.87 8.74 9.06
N THR A 760 -23.48 9.75 8.29
CA THR A 760 -24.39 10.58 7.51
C THR A 760 -24.65 9.99 6.12
N TYR A 761 -25.91 9.67 5.85
CA TYR A 761 -26.43 9.45 4.51
C TYR A 761 -26.33 10.76 3.73
N THR A 762 -25.38 10.86 2.80
CA THR A 762 -25.31 11.97 1.86
C THR A 762 -25.80 11.47 0.50
N GLY A 763 -27.01 11.88 0.13
CA GLY A 763 -27.63 11.54 -1.15
C GLY A 763 -27.07 12.35 -2.32
N GLU A 764 -25.77 12.60 -2.37
CA GLU A 764 -25.15 13.16 -3.58
C GLU A 764 -25.10 12.04 -4.62
N TYR A 765 -26.14 12.02 -5.46
CA TYR A 765 -26.25 11.11 -6.60
C TYR A 765 -25.15 11.46 -7.59
N HIS A 766 -24.02 10.75 -7.51
CA HIS A 766 -23.02 10.73 -8.58
C HIS A 766 -23.65 9.95 -9.73
N SER A 767 -24.02 10.65 -10.79
CA SER A 767 -24.92 10.12 -11.81
C SER A 767 -24.29 8.95 -12.56
N GLY A 768 -24.92 7.78 -12.45
CA GLY A 768 -24.80 6.76 -13.49
C GLY A 768 -25.52 7.21 -14.76
N THR A 769 -25.21 6.56 -15.89
CA THR A 769 -25.93 6.82 -17.13
C THR A 769 -27.43 6.55 -16.94
N LYS A 770 -28.30 7.41 -17.51
CA LYS A 770 -29.75 7.21 -17.40
C LYS A 770 -30.08 5.83 -17.98
N ARG A 771 -30.56 4.91 -17.15
CA ARG A 771 -30.97 3.58 -17.60
C ARG A 771 -32.02 3.73 -18.69
N VAL A 772 -31.64 3.42 -19.93
CA VAL A 772 -32.58 3.31 -21.05
C VAL A 772 -33.19 1.92 -20.97
N LEU A 773 -34.06 1.71 -19.99
CA LEU A 773 -34.91 0.52 -20.00
C LEU A 773 -35.91 0.67 -21.15
N PRO A 774 -36.07 -0.36 -21.99
CA PRO A 774 -37.18 -0.39 -22.93
C PRO A 774 -38.51 -0.37 -22.20
N ASN A 775 -39.50 0.22 -22.87
CA ASN A 775 -40.89 0.00 -22.52
C ASN A 775 -41.25 -1.48 -22.72
N ARG A 776 -42.10 -2.00 -21.82
CA ARG A 776 -42.61 -3.37 -21.86
C ARG A 776 -43.18 -3.71 -23.25
N PRO A 777 -42.76 -4.81 -23.89
CA PRO A 777 -43.53 -5.40 -24.96
C PRO A 777 -44.93 -5.72 -24.43
N SER A 778 -45.99 -5.42 -25.20
CA SER A 778 -47.37 -5.70 -24.79
C SER A 778 -47.73 -7.20 -24.82
N GLN A 779 -46.84 -8.04 -25.35
CA GLN A 779 -47.04 -9.48 -25.54
C GLN A 779 -45.76 -10.26 -25.22
N LYS A 780 -45.92 -11.49 -24.71
CA LYS A 780 -44.83 -12.44 -24.49
C LYS A 780 -44.17 -12.76 -25.82
N ARG A 781 -42.87 -12.47 -25.96
CA ARG A 781 -42.11 -12.68 -27.20
C ARG A 781 -41.71 -14.15 -27.34
N ASP A 782 -41.75 -14.66 -28.56
CA ASP A 782 -41.26 -16.01 -28.91
C ASP A 782 -39.73 -15.97 -29.08
N VAL A 783 -39.03 -15.81 -27.95
CA VAL A 783 -37.56 -15.82 -27.88
C VAL A 783 -37.09 -17.25 -27.57
N GLY A 784 -36.28 -17.85 -28.43
CA GLY A 784 -35.93 -19.26 -28.21
C GLY A 784 -35.23 -20.02 -29.33
N TYR A 785 -35.07 -19.46 -30.54
CA TYR A 785 -34.43 -20.22 -31.63
C TYR A 785 -32.92 -20.33 -31.46
N SER A 786 -32.24 -19.30 -30.92
CA SER A 786 -30.78 -19.33 -30.72
C SER A 786 -30.32 -20.44 -29.77
N HIS A 787 -31.16 -20.86 -28.81
CA HIS A 787 -30.89 -21.98 -27.91
C HIS A 787 -31.27 -23.34 -28.53
N LEU A 788 -32.42 -23.40 -29.21
CA LEU A 788 -32.94 -24.64 -29.82
C LEU A 788 -32.00 -25.18 -30.92
N GLU A 789 -31.36 -24.31 -31.70
CA GLU A 789 -30.38 -24.70 -32.72
C GLU A 789 -29.09 -25.26 -32.10
N ASN A 790 -28.70 -24.79 -30.90
CA ASN A 790 -27.52 -25.28 -30.17
C ASN A 790 -27.81 -26.52 -29.30
N THR A 791 -29.08 -26.87 -29.09
CA THR A 791 -29.46 -28.03 -28.24
C THR A 791 -28.89 -29.35 -28.80
N GLN A 792 -28.67 -29.44 -30.12
CA GLN A 792 -28.00 -30.59 -30.74
C GLN A 792 -26.56 -30.79 -30.24
N LEU A 793 -25.81 -29.71 -29.97
CA LEU A 793 -24.41 -29.75 -29.50
C LEU A 793 -24.30 -30.27 -28.05
N PHE A 794 -25.31 -30.03 -27.22
CA PHE A 794 -25.35 -30.48 -25.83
C PHE A 794 -26.01 -31.85 -25.64
N SER A 795 -26.80 -32.31 -26.63
CA SER A 795 -27.49 -33.60 -26.59
C SER A 795 -26.54 -34.81 -26.56
N ASP A 796 -25.29 -34.65 -27.03
CA ASP A 796 -24.27 -35.71 -26.99
C ASP A 796 -23.63 -35.89 -25.61
N TYR A 797 -23.69 -34.88 -24.74
CA TYR A 797 -23.26 -34.99 -23.33
C TYR A 797 -24.39 -35.45 -22.39
N ALA A 798 -25.66 -35.20 -22.76
CA ALA A 798 -26.83 -35.48 -21.92
C ALA A 798 -27.26 -36.96 -21.87
N LYS A 799 -26.73 -37.84 -22.73
CA LYS A 799 -27.07 -39.29 -22.74
C LYS A 799 -26.71 -40.08 -21.47
N ARG A 800 -26.14 -39.45 -20.43
CA ARG A 800 -25.79 -40.11 -19.15
C ARG A 800 -26.66 -39.77 -17.94
N ALA A 801 -27.64 -38.87 -18.06
CA ALA A 801 -28.54 -38.57 -16.95
C ALA A 801 -29.95 -39.11 -17.25
N GLY A 802 -30.18 -40.34 -16.83
CA GLY A 802 -31.52 -40.92 -16.80
C GLY A 802 -32.46 -40.13 -15.88
N GLU A 803 -33.74 -40.19 -16.21
CA GLU A 803 -34.89 -39.60 -15.51
C GLU A 803 -34.69 -39.45 -13.99
N VAL A 804 -34.49 -38.21 -13.53
CA VAL A 804 -34.67 -37.85 -12.12
C VAL A 804 -35.77 -36.80 -12.04
N HIS A 805 -36.93 -37.25 -11.55
CA HIS A 805 -38.04 -36.43 -11.12
C HIS A 805 -37.55 -35.36 -10.12
N GLU A 806 -37.60 -34.08 -10.50
CA GLU A 806 -37.39 -32.97 -9.57
C GLU A 806 -38.54 -32.89 -8.55
N ARG A 807 -38.18 -33.00 -7.27
CA ARG A 807 -38.98 -32.48 -6.15
C ARG A 807 -38.21 -31.32 -5.54
N SER A 808 -38.52 -30.08 -5.94
CA SER A 808 -38.32 -28.93 -5.05
C SER A 808 -39.32 -27.80 -5.37
N HIS A 809 -39.91 -27.24 -4.31
CA HIS A 809 -40.78 -26.05 -4.24
C HIS A 809 -42.19 -26.06 -4.88
N SER A 810 -42.87 -27.21 -4.93
CA SER A 810 -44.34 -27.22 -5.13
C SER A 810 -45.11 -27.10 -3.81
N PHE A 811 -45.30 -25.88 -3.26
CA PHE A 811 -46.26 -25.65 -2.16
C PHE A 811 -46.91 -24.24 -2.14
N ALA A 812 -47.13 -23.62 -3.30
CA ALA A 812 -47.88 -22.35 -3.39
C ALA A 812 -49.05 -22.35 -4.40
N ALA A 813 -49.47 -23.51 -4.92
CA ALA A 813 -50.54 -23.61 -5.92
C ALA A 813 -51.60 -24.69 -5.62
N ARG A 814 -52.00 -24.84 -4.35
CA ARG A 814 -53.17 -25.65 -3.98
C ARG A 814 -54.05 -24.94 -2.96
N SER A 815 -54.87 -23.99 -3.43
CA SER A 815 -56.13 -23.63 -2.73
C SER A 815 -57.14 -22.84 -3.58
N ARG A 816 -57.17 -23.00 -4.91
CA ARG A 816 -58.26 -22.46 -5.74
C ARG A 816 -58.59 -23.45 -6.84
N ILE A 817 -59.54 -24.32 -6.56
CA ILE A 817 -60.54 -24.95 -7.43
C ILE A 817 -61.07 -26.10 -6.59
N GLU A 818 -62.14 -25.82 -5.84
CA GLU A 818 -63.32 -26.68 -5.67
C GLU A 818 -64.26 -26.01 -4.66
N HIS A 819 -65.54 -25.92 -5.05
CA HIS A 819 -66.69 -25.34 -4.35
C HIS A 819 -66.89 -23.82 -4.39
N ARG A 820 -67.55 -23.38 -5.48
CA ARG A 820 -68.83 -22.67 -5.39
C ARG A 820 -69.54 -22.71 -6.75
N SER A 821 -70.26 -23.80 -6.98
CA SER A 821 -71.45 -23.83 -7.84
C SER A 821 -72.65 -24.01 -6.92
N GLU A 822 -73.21 -22.90 -6.46
CA GLU A 822 -74.62 -22.77 -6.08
C GLU A 822 -74.96 -21.27 -6.11
N LEU A 823 -75.88 -20.95 -7.03
CA LEU A 823 -76.44 -19.66 -7.45
C LEU A 823 -75.63 -18.81 -8.45
#